data_AF-A0A3N5IDB1-F1
#
_entry.id   AF-A0A3N5IDB1-F1
#
_cell.length_a   1.000
_cell.length_b   1.000
_cell.length_c   1.000
_cell.angle_alpha   90.00
_cell.angle_beta   90.00
_cell.angle_gamma   90.00
#
_symmetry.space_group_name_H-M   'P 1'
#
loop_
_entity.id
_entity.type
_entity.pdbx_description
1 polymer ?
#
loop_
_entity_poly.entity_id
_entity_poly.type
_entity_poly.pdbx_seq_one_letter_code
_entity_poly.pdbx_strand_id
1 'polypeptide(L)'
;EFLRRSGAEVCVAAYNGPESVVISGAEPAVRAVLAAFAAQGVNTKPLTTSHAFHSSLLDPILVPLGSFASAIPSRSSQIPLVSNLTGRVADEQTFADPEYWVRHARSPVQFAAGMQTLAELGCDVFLEIGPSPTLIGMGQRCLTQGSLHWLPSLRPGRDDWQTLLESLADLYVAGAPVDWKGFDKDYSRRRVDLPTYPFQRKRYWAKSAEQGVHPVTFSHRGGPSLHPLLGRRVKAAVADHVFESQLDAKRPAILSDHKIQGVVIMPGAAYLEMALAASAAIHDRPWDVSEVSLIEPLLLDNRPKTIQTILSPEGDSAATFKVVSWSSDDAGDQASFTTHATGRLAAPAESRPAALDLVSQRALFTDAPFDEEWHLEAQRKSGLEYGPSFRWFPMHWLHEQTALGQLRGVQDSDHAAGYHLHPGLLDSAFQLVGSILPGAGSGIDAYVPISIGGLKIHAALDRAAWILASLTSLDRDIAVGDLTVTDAEGRVLMEVEGLRLRRVPRDWLARLVAEPVQEWTYELVWQKQSLDNASDHLASESGRWLVFDSQDGLGRSLAQRLEMKSQSCQVVSPTGVDDETRRATVRGFLADRSAPARGIIYLTGLDVQGDSQPDFDAARSHGWGGVLDVVQAAAETPSPHPPRIWLVTRGAQAVADSGNAAVTLAQSPVWGLARVIAAEHPELACTRIDLDRDRRRNANEADQLAEEICFAGREDQVALRAGDRWVARLRPAHQGKANELRIPRGQPHRLEIISRGQLDAVELRAVPRGAPGPGEVEIEVRATGLNFRDVLNVLDLYPGDPGPLGGECAGEVVAVGEGVTHVKPGDAVLALAPASFSTYVLTLAEFVAPLPKSMSMEQGATIPICFLSAYYALCRLGRMKAGDRVLIHAASGGVGLAAIQLAQQVGAEIFATAGSPRKREYLQSLGIEHVLDSRSLDFAEQIL
;
A
#
# COMPACT_ATOMS: atom_id res chain seq x y z
N GLU A 1 -55.60 -41.05 -22.22
CA GLU A 1 -56.68 -41.43 -23.15
C GLU A 1 -56.27 -42.55 -24.12
N PHE A 2 -55.11 -42.42 -24.79
CA PHE A 2 -54.56 -43.44 -25.71
C PHE A 2 -54.45 -44.84 -25.07
N LEU A 3 -53.83 -44.96 -23.88
CA LEU A 3 -53.71 -46.24 -23.16
C LEU A 3 -55.05 -46.89 -22.81
N ARG A 4 -56.11 -46.10 -22.56
CA ARG A 4 -57.46 -46.65 -22.31
C ARG A 4 -58.06 -47.29 -23.56
N ARG A 5 -57.64 -46.86 -24.76
CA ARG A 5 -58.07 -47.43 -26.05
C ARG A 5 -57.29 -48.69 -26.43
N SER A 6 -56.09 -48.87 -25.89
CA SER A 6 -55.21 -50.04 -26.14
C SER A 6 -55.50 -51.27 -25.27
N GLY A 7 -56.50 -51.22 -24.37
CA GLY A 7 -56.88 -52.34 -23.51
C GLY A 7 -55.88 -52.65 -22.38
N ALA A 8 -56.00 -53.83 -21.76
CA ALA A 8 -55.18 -54.29 -20.63
C ALA A 8 -53.76 -54.76 -21.01
N GLU A 9 -53.36 -54.61 -22.28
CA GLU A 9 -52.07 -55.09 -22.79
C GLU A 9 -50.90 -54.14 -22.51
N VAL A 10 -51.18 -52.87 -22.20
CA VAL A 10 -50.17 -51.85 -21.84
C VAL A 10 -50.63 -51.07 -20.61
N CYS A 11 -49.83 -51.12 -19.55
CA CYS A 11 -50.03 -50.40 -18.30
C CYS A 11 -49.02 -49.24 -18.18
N VAL A 12 -49.34 -48.25 -17.35
CA VAL A 12 -48.31 -47.33 -16.86
C VAL A 12 -47.52 -48.06 -15.78
N ALA A 13 -46.20 -48.12 -15.93
CA ALA A 13 -45.31 -48.77 -14.98
C ALA A 13 -44.68 -47.80 -13.99
N ALA A 14 -44.45 -46.54 -14.38
CA ALA A 14 -43.88 -45.55 -13.47
C ALA A 14 -44.20 -44.11 -13.90
N TYR A 15 -44.40 -43.25 -12.92
CA TYR A 15 -44.45 -41.79 -13.05
C TYR A 15 -43.13 -41.23 -12.51
N ASN A 16 -42.15 -41.03 -13.40
CA ASN A 16 -40.77 -40.66 -13.04
C ASN A 16 -40.53 -39.15 -12.99
N GLY A 17 -41.46 -38.35 -13.51
CA GLY A 17 -41.40 -36.88 -13.46
C GLY A 17 -42.58 -36.26 -14.21
N PRO A 18 -42.71 -34.91 -14.17
CA PRO A 18 -43.82 -34.20 -14.82
C PRO A 18 -43.92 -34.46 -16.33
N GLU A 19 -42.77 -34.71 -16.99
CA GLU A 19 -42.69 -35.03 -18.42
C GLU A 19 -42.09 -36.42 -18.69
N SER A 20 -42.06 -37.31 -17.69
CA SER A 20 -41.40 -38.63 -17.81
C SER A 20 -42.25 -39.75 -17.23
N VAL A 21 -42.78 -40.60 -18.12
CA VAL A 21 -43.65 -41.74 -17.78
C VAL A 21 -43.12 -43.00 -18.46
N VAL A 22 -43.17 -44.13 -17.75
CA VAL A 22 -42.81 -45.46 -18.28
C VAL A 22 -44.08 -46.25 -18.52
N ILE A 23 -44.20 -46.87 -19.69
CA ILE A 23 -45.25 -47.86 -20.01
C ILE A 23 -44.65 -49.25 -20.10
N SER A 24 -45.45 -50.27 -19.76
CA SER A 24 -45.02 -51.66 -19.70
C SER A 24 -46.16 -52.59 -20.10
N GLY A 25 -45.84 -53.66 -20.81
CA GLY A 25 -46.84 -54.56 -21.38
C GLY A 25 -46.25 -55.51 -22.41
N ALA A 26 -47.11 -56.13 -23.22
CA ALA A 26 -46.67 -57.02 -24.30
C ALA A 26 -45.84 -56.24 -25.33
N GLU A 27 -44.69 -56.80 -25.74
CA GLU A 27 -43.73 -56.11 -26.60
C GLU A 27 -44.34 -55.56 -27.91
N PRO A 28 -45.21 -56.30 -28.64
CA PRO A 28 -45.86 -55.75 -29.84
C PRO A 28 -46.76 -54.55 -29.53
N ALA A 29 -47.51 -54.60 -28.42
CA ALA A 29 -48.43 -53.55 -28.02
C ALA A 29 -47.67 -52.28 -27.58
N VAL A 30 -46.59 -52.43 -26.79
CA VAL A 30 -45.72 -51.31 -26.41
C VAL A 30 -45.09 -50.67 -27.65
N ARG A 31 -44.56 -51.46 -28.59
CA ARG A 31 -43.99 -50.94 -29.84
C ARG A 31 -44.99 -50.13 -30.66
N ALA A 32 -46.24 -50.57 -30.74
CA ALA A 32 -47.30 -49.82 -31.41
C ALA A 32 -47.58 -48.47 -30.73
N VAL A 33 -47.59 -48.42 -29.39
CA VAL A 33 -47.74 -47.17 -28.63
C VAL A 33 -46.55 -46.22 -28.86
N LEU A 34 -45.32 -46.73 -28.83
CA LEU A 34 -44.13 -45.91 -29.07
C LEU A 34 -44.13 -45.31 -30.49
N ALA A 35 -44.50 -46.10 -31.51
CA ALA A 35 -44.60 -45.62 -32.88
C ALA A 35 -45.67 -44.51 -33.03
N ALA A 36 -46.81 -44.65 -32.36
CA ALA A 36 -47.86 -43.63 -32.37
C ALA A 36 -47.42 -42.32 -31.69
N PHE A 37 -46.68 -42.40 -30.58
CA PHE A 37 -46.14 -41.23 -29.90
C PHE A 37 -45.00 -40.56 -30.68
N ALA A 38 -44.11 -41.35 -31.29
CA ALA A 38 -43.06 -40.82 -32.17
C ALA A 38 -43.65 -40.07 -33.37
N ALA A 39 -44.73 -40.58 -33.97
CA ALA A 39 -45.45 -39.90 -35.06
C ALA A 39 -46.08 -38.56 -34.64
N GLN A 40 -46.32 -38.35 -33.34
CA GLN A 40 -46.83 -37.10 -32.76
C GLN A 40 -45.70 -36.20 -32.25
N GLY A 41 -44.43 -36.54 -32.51
CA GLY A 41 -43.27 -35.76 -32.05
C GLY A 41 -42.95 -35.91 -30.56
N VAL A 42 -43.56 -36.87 -29.87
CA VAL A 42 -43.25 -37.17 -28.46
C VAL A 42 -41.99 -38.01 -28.38
N ASN A 43 -41.03 -37.61 -27.55
CA ASN A 43 -39.77 -38.35 -27.38
C ASN A 43 -40.02 -39.69 -26.67
N THR A 44 -39.56 -40.78 -27.28
CA THR A 44 -39.72 -42.15 -26.76
C THR A 44 -38.39 -42.88 -26.74
N LYS A 45 -38.10 -43.57 -25.63
CA LYS A 45 -36.90 -44.41 -25.50
C LYS A 45 -37.29 -45.80 -25.01
N PRO A 46 -36.92 -46.89 -25.72
CA PRO A 46 -37.11 -48.23 -25.22
C PRO A 46 -36.18 -48.49 -24.02
N LEU A 47 -36.69 -49.18 -23.01
CA LEU A 47 -35.91 -49.61 -21.84
C LEU A 47 -35.50 -51.07 -22.01
N THR A 48 -34.21 -51.36 -21.83
CA THR A 48 -33.69 -52.72 -21.82
C THR A 48 -34.03 -53.38 -20.49
N THR A 49 -35.07 -54.20 -20.48
CA THR A 49 -35.51 -54.94 -19.29
C THR A 49 -35.77 -56.40 -19.68
N SER A 50 -35.68 -57.32 -18.72
CA SER A 50 -35.96 -58.73 -18.97
C SER A 50 -37.45 -59.05 -18.97
N HIS A 51 -38.29 -58.22 -18.33
CA HIS A 51 -39.71 -58.49 -18.12
C HIS A 51 -40.53 -57.19 -18.10
N ALA A 52 -41.83 -57.29 -18.40
CA ALA A 52 -42.78 -56.19 -18.31
C ALA A 52 -43.21 -55.92 -16.85
N PHE A 53 -42.28 -55.39 -16.04
CA PHE A 53 -42.55 -55.03 -14.65
C PHE A 53 -43.69 -54.00 -14.52
N HIS A 54 -44.42 -54.01 -13.39
CA HIS A 54 -45.54 -53.10 -13.11
C HIS A 54 -46.67 -53.16 -14.16
N SER A 55 -46.96 -54.36 -14.67
CA SER A 55 -48.02 -54.62 -15.66
C SER A 55 -48.83 -55.88 -15.35
N SER A 56 -49.92 -56.07 -16.09
CA SER A 56 -50.76 -57.29 -16.06
C SER A 56 -49.98 -58.57 -16.35
N LEU A 57 -48.84 -58.50 -17.03
CA LEU A 57 -48.01 -59.67 -17.30
C LEU A 57 -47.33 -60.26 -16.06
N LEU A 58 -47.40 -59.56 -14.90
CA LEU A 58 -46.95 -60.10 -13.63
C LEU A 58 -48.01 -60.91 -12.88
N ASP A 59 -49.29 -60.84 -13.26
CA ASP A 59 -50.39 -61.51 -12.56
C ASP A 59 -50.10 -63.00 -12.23
N PRO A 60 -49.47 -63.81 -13.13
CA PRO A 60 -49.16 -65.21 -12.84
C PRO A 60 -48.18 -65.44 -11.68
N ILE A 61 -47.27 -64.49 -11.41
CA ILE A 61 -46.25 -64.63 -10.35
C ILE A 61 -46.68 -63.99 -9.02
N LEU A 62 -47.77 -63.20 -9.00
CA LEU A 62 -48.19 -62.46 -7.81
C LEU A 62 -48.56 -63.36 -6.62
N VAL A 63 -49.28 -64.47 -6.86
CA VAL A 63 -49.66 -65.42 -5.79
C VAL A 63 -48.43 -66.16 -5.22
N PRO A 64 -47.53 -66.72 -6.04
CA PRO A 64 -46.25 -67.24 -5.55
C PRO A 64 -45.41 -66.20 -4.81
N LEU A 65 -45.36 -64.96 -5.31
CA LEU A 65 -44.62 -63.86 -4.69
C LEU A 65 -45.16 -63.51 -3.31
N GLY A 66 -46.49 -63.38 -3.17
CA GLY A 66 -47.12 -63.11 -1.88
C GLY A 66 -46.89 -64.23 -0.86
N SER A 67 -46.95 -65.48 -1.32
CA SER A 67 -46.65 -66.66 -0.48
C SER A 67 -45.21 -66.65 0.01
N PHE A 68 -44.26 -66.31 -0.87
CA PHE A 68 -42.85 -66.19 -0.52
C PHE A 68 -42.59 -65.01 0.43
N ALA A 69 -43.15 -63.83 0.14
CA ALA A 69 -43.02 -62.65 0.98
C ALA A 69 -43.56 -62.88 2.40
N SER A 70 -44.65 -63.63 2.54
CA SER A 70 -45.25 -63.99 3.84
C SER A 70 -44.35 -64.89 4.71
N ALA A 71 -43.41 -65.60 4.10
CA ALA A 71 -42.46 -66.46 4.82
C ALA A 71 -41.23 -65.69 5.35
N ILE A 72 -41.04 -64.43 4.95
CA ILE A 72 -39.91 -63.60 5.36
C ILE A 72 -40.27 -62.87 6.66
N PRO A 73 -39.46 -63.00 7.74
CA PRO A 73 -39.69 -62.24 8.96
C PRO A 73 -39.58 -60.73 8.72
N SER A 74 -40.70 -60.01 8.88
CA SER A 74 -40.76 -58.56 8.72
C SER A 74 -40.53 -57.82 10.04
N ARG A 75 -39.95 -56.62 9.98
CA ARG A 75 -39.86 -55.66 11.09
C ARG A 75 -40.44 -54.32 10.65
N SER A 76 -40.92 -53.53 11.60
CA SER A 76 -41.34 -52.15 11.32
C SER A 76 -40.15 -51.30 10.88
N SER A 77 -40.41 -50.34 9.99
CA SER A 77 -39.40 -49.39 9.53
C SER A 77 -38.96 -48.47 10.67
N GLN A 78 -37.66 -48.38 10.93
CA GLN A 78 -37.10 -47.48 11.96
C GLN A 78 -36.85 -46.06 11.45
N ILE A 79 -37.00 -45.85 10.14
CA ILE A 79 -36.84 -44.57 9.45
C ILE A 79 -38.11 -44.36 8.63
N PRO A 80 -38.67 -43.14 8.57
CA PRO A 80 -39.81 -42.84 7.71
C PRO A 80 -39.51 -43.23 6.25
N LEU A 81 -40.39 -44.01 5.64
CA LEU A 81 -40.26 -44.45 4.25
C LEU A 81 -41.40 -43.87 3.41
N VAL A 82 -41.07 -43.32 2.26
CA VAL A 82 -42.06 -42.89 1.26
C VAL A 82 -42.38 -44.10 0.38
N SER A 83 -43.66 -44.47 0.31
CA SER A 83 -44.07 -45.62 -0.49
C SER A 83 -44.08 -45.28 -1.97
N ASN A 84 -43.41 -46.12 -2.76
CA ASN A 84 -43.47 -46.06 -4.22
C ASN A 84 -44.83 -46.45 -4.82
N LEU A 85 -45.80 -46.93 -4.02
CA LEU A 85 -47.17 -47.15 -4.46
C LEU A 85 -48.05 -45.91 -4.35
N THR A 86 -47.88 -45.14 -3.28
CA THR A 86 -48.75 -44.00 -2.95
C THR A 86 -48.09 -42.65 -3.19
N GLY A 87 -46.75 -42.62 -3.25
CA GLY A 87 -45.95 -41.41 -3.27
C GLY A 87 -45.93 -40.66 -1.94
N ARG A 88 -46.46 -41.23 -0.85
CA ARG A 88 -46.60 -40.59 0.47
C ARG A 88 -45.82 -41.35 1.54
N VAL A 89 -45.58 -40.70 2.68
CA VAL A 89 -45.02 -41.37 3.87
C VAL A 89 -45.94 -42.53 4.25
N ALA A 90 -45.37 -43.72 4.36
CA ALA A 90 -46.07 -44.93 4.71
C ALA A 90 -46.04 -45.16 6.22
N ASP A 91 -47.10 -45.80 6.73
CA ASP A 91 -47.16 -46.25 8.12
C ASP A 91 -46.08 -47.33 8.38
N GLU A 92 -45.59 -47.41 9.61
CA GLU A 92 -44.48 -48.30 10.00
C GLU A 92 -44.71 -49.79 9.68
N GLN A 93 -45.98 -50.23 9.56
CA GLN A 93 -46.36 -51.60 9.24
C GLN A 93 -46.57 -51.85 7.74
N THR A 94 -46.59 -50.82 6.90
CA THR A 94 -46.93 -50.92 5.46
C THR A 94 -46.05 -51.93 4.72
N PHE A 95 -44.74 -51.94 5.01
CA PHE A 95 -43.77 -52.83 4.35
C PHE A 95 -43.69 -54.22 4.97
N ALA A 96 -44.29 -54.38 6.16
CA ALA A 96 -44.42 -55.68 6.82
C ALA A 96 -45.60 -56.49 6.26
N ASP A 97 -46.55 -55.84 5.58
CA ASP A 97 -47.66 -56.48 4.86
C ASP A 97 -47.16 -57.15 3.56
N PRO A 98 -47.20 -58.48 3.41
CA PRO A 98 -46.82 -59.16 2.17
C PRO A 98 -47.63 -58.68 0.95
N GLU A 99 -48.87 -58.26 1.16
CA GLU A 99 -49.75 -57.75 0.11
C GLU A 99 -49.25 -56.41 -0.44
N TYR A 100 -48.49 -55.64 0.33
CA TYR A 100 -47.80 -54.45 -0.18
C TYR A 100 -46.87 -54.81 -1.35
N TRP A 101 -46.08 -55.86 -1.21
CA TRP A 101 -45.09 -56.25 -2.23
C TRP A 101 -45.74 -56.81 -3.48
N VAL A 102 -46.85 -57.55 -3.32
CA VAL A 102 -47.69 -58.00 -4.43
C VAL A 102 -48.25 -56.80 -5.20
N ARG A 103 -48.85 -55.84 -4.49
CA ARG A 103 -49.38 -54.60 -5.10
C ARG A 103 -48.27 -53.77 -5.73
N HIS A 104 -47.11 -53.64 -5.10
CA HIS A 104 -45.96 -52.87 -5.59
C HIS A 104 -45.40 -53.46 -6.89
N ALA A 105 -45.27 -54.79 -6.97
CA ALA A 105 -44.84 -55.46 -8.19
C ALA A 105 -45.80 -55.17 -9.36
N ARG A 106 -47.12 -55.10 -9.08
CA ARG A 106 -48.16 -54.98 -10.11
C ARG A 106 -48.54 -53.56 -10.51
N SER A 107 -48.43 -52.60 -9.60
CA SER A 107 -48.95 -51.24 -9.76
C SER A 107 -47.87 -50.24 -10.19
N PRO A 108 -48.25 -49.07 -10.75
CA PRO A 108 -47.28 -48.08 -11.20
C PRO A 108 -46.46 -47.50 -10.03
N VAL A 109 -45.17 -47.28 -10.26
CA VAL A 109 -44.27 -46.60 -9.33
C VAL A 109 -44.54 -45.09 -9.33
N GLN A 110 -44.82 -44.53 -8.15
CA GLN A 110 -45.12 -43.11 -7.91
C GLN A 110 -43.86 -42.31 -7.55
N PHE A 111 -42.80 -42.41 -8.35
CA PHE A 111 -41.50 -41.77 -8.04
C PHE A 111 -41.60 -40.25 -7.95
N ALA A 112 -42.25 -39.59 -8.91
CA ALA A 112 -42.39 -38.13 -8.92
C ALA A 112 -43.15 -37.60 -7.70
N ALA A 113 -44.24 -38.28 -7.32
CA ALA A 113 -45.00 -37.93 -6.11
C ALA A 113 -44.16 -38.17 -4.84
N GLY A 114 -43.37 -39.24 -4.81
CA GLY A 114 -42.45 -39.50 -3.71
C GLY A 114 -41.39 -38.41 -3.54
N MET A 115 -40.82 -37.92 -4.65
CA MET A 115 -39.87 -36.80 -4.63
C MET A 115 -40.50 -35.51 -4.09
N GLN A 116 -41.75 -35.21 -4.44
CA GLN A 116 -42.47 -34.05 -3.89
C GLN A 116 -42.68 -34.20 -2.38
N THR A 117 -43.12 -35.38 -1.91
CA THR A 117 -43.24 -35.65 -0.48
C THR A 117 -41.91 -35.47 0.26
N LEU A 118 -40.78 -35.92 -0.31
CA LEU A 118 -39.46 -35.70 0.30
C LEU A 118 -39.09 -34.21 0.40
N ALA A 119 -39.43 -33.41 -0.62
CA ALA A 119 -39.23 -31.97 -0.58
C ALA A 119 -40.14 -31.29 0.47
N GLU A 120 -41.39 -31.71 0.59
CA GLU A 120 -42.33 -31.22 1.62
C GLU A 120 -41.87 -31.54 3.05
N LEU A 121 -41.15 -32.66 3.23
CA LEU A 121 -40.50 -33.02 4.50
C LEU A 121 -39.22 -32.24 4.78
N GLY A 122 -38.78 -31.36 3.87
CA GLY A 122 -37.59 -30.54 4.02
C GLY A 122 -36.27 -31.27 3.72
N CYS A 123 -36.31 -32.39 2.99
CA CYS A 123 -35.08 -33.06 2.57
C CYS A 123 -34.35 -32.26 1.49
N ASP A 124 -33.09 -31.94 1.75
CA ASP A 124 -32.19 -31.16 0.88
C ASP A 124 -31.02 -31.97 0.31
N VAL A 125 -30.80 -33.18 0.84
CA VAL A 125 -29.76 -34.12 0.40
C VAL A 125 -30.38 -35.44 -0.09
N PHE A 126 -30.00 -35.86 -1.30
CA PHE A 126 -30.46 -37.08 -1.94
C PHE A 126 -29.27 -37.96 -2.30
N LEU A 127 -29.11 -39.08 -1.57
CA LEU A 127 -28.12 -40.11 -1.85
C LEU A 127 -28.75 -41.25 -2.64
N GLU A 128 -28.30 -41.48 -3.88
CA GLU A 128 -28.72 -42.63 -4.66
C GLU A 128 -27.83 -43.84 -4.35
N ILE A 129 -28.46 -44.90 -3.85
CA ILE A 129 -27.79 -46.17 -3.55
C ILE A 129 -28.02 -47.14 -4.71
N GLY A 130 -26.99 -47.31 -5.54
CA GLY A 130 -27.04 -48.21 -6.69
C GLY A 130 -25.73 -48.23 -7.49
N PRO A 131 -25.62 -49.16 -8.46
CA PRO A 131 -24.42 -49.32 -9.29
C PRO A 131 -24.22 -48.19 -10.33
N SER A 132 -25.23 -47.33 -10.50
CA SER A 132 -25.19 -46.20 -11.43
C SER A 132 -26.19 -45.12 -11.01
N PRO A 133 -25.92 -43.82 -11.25
CA PRO A 133 -26.75 -42.72 -10.77
C PRO A 133 -27.91 -42.38 -11.73
N THR A 134 -28.84 -43.31 -11.91
CA THR A 134 -29.98 -43.13 -12.82
C THR A 134 -31.09 -42.30 -12.17
N LEU A 135 -31.33 -42.50 -10.87
CA LEU A 135 -32.40 -41.84 -10.13
C LEU A 135 -32.10 -40.36 -9.86
N ILE A 136 -30.85 -39.96 -9.66
CA ILE A 136 -30.43 -38.56 -9.48
C ILE A 136 -30.92 -37.71 -10.63
N GLY A 137 -30.66 -38.15 -11.87
CA GLY A 137 -31.11 -37.41 -13.05
C GLY A 137 -32.64 -37.29 -13.13
N MET A 138 -33.39 -38.29 -12.63
CA MET A 138 -34.85 -38.23 -12.55
C MET A 138 -35.34 -37.31 -11.43
N GLY A 139 -34.71 -37.37 -10.26
CA GLY A 139 -35.01 -36.54 -9.10
C GLY A 139 -34.82 -35.05 -9.40
N GLN A 140 -33.72 -34.68 -10.07
CA GLN A 140 -33.44 -33.30 -10.52
C GLN A 140 -34.51 -32.72 -11.45
N ARG A 141 -35.19 -33.57 -12.23
CA ARG A 141 -36.32 -33.14 -13.08
C ARG A 141 -37.62 -33.03 -12.32
N CYS A 142 -37.75 -33.68 -11.16
CA CYS A 142 -38.92 -33.57 -10.29
C CYS A 142 -38.83 -32.33 -9.39
N LEU A 143 -37.63 -32.01 -8.89
CA LEU A 143 -37.38 -30.92 -7.96
C LEU A 143 -36.45 -29.88 -8.61
N THR A 144 -37.01 -28.80 -9.12
CA THR A 144 -36.28 -27.76 -9.88
C THR A 144 -35.98 -26.49 -9.07
N GLN A 145 -36.41 -26.45 -7.81
CA GLN A 145 -36.31 -25.28 -6.93
C GLN A 145 -35.38 -25.60 -5.74
N GLY A 146 -34.54 -24.63 -5.35
CA GLY A 146 -33.64 -24.75 -4.20
C GLY A 146 -32.25 -25.34 -4.51
N SER A 147 -31.31 -25.14 -3.59
CA SER A 147 -29.97 -25.74 -3.64
C SER A 147 -30.02 -27.14 -3.03
N LEU A 148 -30.24 -28.16 -3.86
CA LEU A 148 -30.31 -29.57 -3.44
C LEU A 148 -29.02 -30.31 -3.77
N HIS A 149 -28.60 -31.22 -2.89
CA HIS A 149 -27.41 -32.06 -3.07
C HIS A 149 -27.79 -33.43 -3.63
N TRP A 150 -27.14 -33.85 -4.71
CA TRP A 150 -27.41 -35.11 -5.41
C TRP A 150 -26.16 -35.98 -5.44
N LEU A 151 -26.14 -37.01 -4.61
CA LEU A 151 -24.93 -37.76 -4.29
C LEU A 151 -25.06 -39.20 -4.81
N PRO A 152 -24.17 -39.68 -5.69
CA PRO A 152 -24.16 -41.07 -6.13
C PRO A 152 -23.40 -41.97 -5.14
N SER A 153 -23.87 -43.20 -4.91
CA SER A 153 -23.04 -44.19 -4.21
C SER A 153 -21.94 -44.75 -5.10
N LEU A 154 -22.26 -45.10 -6.35
CA LEU A 154 -21.34 -45.70 -7.32
C LEU A 154 -21.55 -45.12 -8.72
N ARG A 155 -20.51 -45.14 -9.55
CA ARG A 155 -20.55 -44.64 -10.93
C ARG A 155 -19.76 -45.56 -11.87
N PRO A 156 -20.37 -46.07 -12.96
CA PRO A 156 -19.66 -46.91 -13.92
C PRO A 156 -18.42 -46.21 -14.49
N GLY A 157 -17.30 -46.94 -14.55
CA GLY A 157 -16.02 -46.44 -15.08
C GLY A 157 -15.23 -45.54 -14.13
N ARG A 158 -15.65 -45.41 -12.87
CA ARG A 158 -14.88 -44.80 -11.78
C ARG A 158 -14.59 -45.82 -10.68
N ASP A 159 -13.58 -45.54 -9.87
CA ASP A 159 -13.30 -46.34 -8.68
C ASP A 159 -14.47 -46.21 -7.68
N ASP A 160 -14.94 -47.36 -7.18
CA ASP A 160 -16.10 -47.44 -6.29
C ASP A 160 -15.84 -46.70 -4.98
N TRP A 161 -14.62 -46.85 -4.44
CA TRP A 161 -14.23 -46.24 -3.18
C TRP A 161 -14.06 -44.73 -3.31
N GLN A 162 -13.44 -44.27 -4.40
CA GLN A 162 -13.32 -42.86 -4.71
C GLN A 162 -14.69 -42.19 -4.85
N THR A 163 -15.66 -42.83 -5.53
CA THR A 163 -17.00 -42.26 -5.70
C THR A 163 -17.73 -42.10 -4.36
N LEU A 164 -17.61 -43.10 -3.47
CA LEU A 164 -18.16 -43.03 -2.11
C LEU A 164 -17.49 -41.92 -1.29
N LEU A 165 -16.17 -41.77 -1.39
CA LEU A 165 -15.43 -40.71 -0.69
C LEU A 165 -15.77 -39.31 -1.19
N GLU A 166 -15.94 -39.13 -2.50
CA GLU A 166 -16.38 -37.87 -3.11
C GLU A 166 -17.78 -37.49 -2.58
N SER A 167 -18.74 -38.42 -2.61
CA SER A 167 -20.08 -38.18 -2.05
C SER A 167 -20.08 -37.93 -0.55
N LEU A 168 -19.22 -38.61 0.22
CA LEU A 168 -19.05 -38.37 1.66
C LEU A 168 -18.44 -36.98 1.94
N ALA A 169 -17.51 -36.53 1.10
CA ALA A 169 -16.92 -35.20 1.19
C ALA A 169 -17.95 -34.11 0.89
N ASP A 170 -18.74 -34.27 -0.19
CA ASP A 170 -19.81 -33.34 -0.53
C ASP A 170 -20.88 -33.27 0.56
N LEU A 171 -21.22 -34.42 1.16
CA LEU A 171 -22.12 -34.51 2.31
C LEU A 171 -21.58 -33.76 3.55
N TYR A 172 -20.28 -33.90 3.82
CA TYR A 172 -19.61 -33.19 4.93
C TYR A 172 -19.56 -31.68 4.69
N VAL A 173 -19.27 -31.24 3.45
CA VAL A 173 -19.26 -29.82 3.07
C VAL A 173 -20.65 -29.20 3.16
N ALA A 174 -21.70 -29.97 2.86
CA ALA A 174 -23.09 -29.56 3.06
C ALA A 174 -23.49 -29.44 4.55
N GLY A 175 -22.60 -29.80 5.49
CA GLY A 175 -22.81 -29.64 6.94
C GLY A 175 -23.42 -30.87 7.62
N ALA A 176 -23.50 -32.01 6.95
CA ALA A 176 -24.03 -33.23 7.55
C ALA A 176 -23.08 -33.80 8.63
N PRO A 177 -23.62 -34.33 9.75
CA PRO A 177 -22.82 -34.90 10.82
C PRO A 177 -22.27 -36.29 10.42
N VAL A 178 -21.00 -36.34 10.01
CA VAL A 178 -20.31 -37.59 9.68
C VAL A 178 -19.66 -38.20 10.92
N ASP A 179 -19.95 -39.47 11.22
CA ASP A 179 -19.22 -40.24 12.23
C ASP A 179 -17.87 -40.74 11.68
N TRP A 180 -16.86 -39.86 11.77
CA TRP A 180 -15.49 -40.19 11.36
C TRP A 180 -14.85 -41.30 12.19
N LYS A 181 -15.31 -41.55 13.43
CA LYS A 181 -14.79 -42.66 14.25
C LYS A 181 -15.33 -43.99 13.75
N GLY A 182 -16.61 -44.04 13.40
CA GLY A 182 -17.23 -45.19 12.75
C GLY A 182 -16.59 -45.50 11.40
N PHE A 183 -16.39 -44.47 10.57
CA PHE A 183 -15.75 -44.61 9.27
C PHE A 183 -14.32 -45.18 9.35
N ASP A 184 -13.51 -44.69 10.28
CA ASP A 184 -12.11 -45.13 10.43
C ASP A 184 -11.95 -46.45 11.20
N LYS A 185 -13.00 -47.00 11.81
CA LYS A 185 -12.93 -48.13 12.76
C LYS A 185 -12.18 -49.35 12.22
N ASP A 186 -12.39 -49.68 10.95
CA ASP A 186 -11.82 -50.88 10.32
C ASP A 186 -10.47 -50.59 9.60
N TYR A 187 -9.96 -49.35 9.67
CA TYR A 187 -8.70 -48.95 9.03
C TYR A 187 -7.59 -48.71 10.07
N SER A 188 -6.48 -49.43 9.94
CA SER A 188 -5.25 -49.13 10.69
C SER A 188 -4.53 -47.92 10.09
N ARG A 189 -4.98 -46.71 10.44
CA ARG A 189 -4.38 -45.43 9.99
C ARG A 189 -3.78 -44.68 11.18
N ARG A 190 -2.61 -44.08 10.98
CA ARG A 190 -2.06 -43.10 11.92
C ARG A 190 -2.64 -41.73 11.58
N ARG A 191 -3.51 -41.19 12.44
CA ARG A 191 -3.96 -39.80 12.31
C ARG A 191 -2.74 -38.89 12.50
N VAL A 192 -2.46 -38.07 11.50
CA VAL A 192 -1.46 -37.01 11.57
C VAL A 192 -2.24 -35.72 11.71
N ASP A 193 -2.00 -34.99 12.80
CA ASP A 193 -2.56 -33.64 12.95
C ASP A 193 -1.90 -32.74 11.91
N LEU A 194 -2.64 -32.43 10.85
CA LEU A 194 -2.31 -31.32 9.97
C LEU A 194 -2.60 -30.01 10.73
N PRO A 195 -1.84 -28.92 10.53
CA PRO A 195 -2.19 -27.63 11.07
C PRO A 195 -3.60 -27.25 10.61
N THR A 196 -4.57 -27.22 11.54
CA THR A 196 -6.00 -27.05 11.24
C THR A 196 -6.36 -25.60 10.97
N TYR A 197 -5.70 -24.94 10.01
CA TYR A 197 -5.88 -23.50 9.77
C TYR A 197 -6.69 -23.18 8.50
N PRO A 198 -8.02 -23.41 8.46
CA PRO A 198 -8.90 -22.45 7.82
C PRO A 198 -9.07 -21.29 8.80
N PHE A 199 -8.84 -20.04 8.39
CA PHE A 199 -9.00 -18.84 9.23
C PHE A 199 -10.38 -18.84 9.93
N GLN A 200 -10.46 -19.30 11.19
CA GLN A 200 -11.64 -19.15 12.03
C GLN A 200 -11.66 -17.70 12.51
N ARG A 201 -12.58 -16.89 11.98
CA ARG A 201 -12.82 -15.49 12.42
C ARG A 201 -13.48 -15.41 13.81
N LYS A 202 -13.03 -16.21 14.78
CA LYS A 202 -13.33 -16.03 16.20
C LYS A 202 -12.07 -15.52 16.89
N ARG A 203 -12.16 -14.33 17.51
CA ARG A 203 -11.08 -13.76 18.34
C ARG A 203 -10.88 -14.64 19.58
N TYR A 204 -9.79 -15.40 19.58
CA TYR A 204 -9.19 -15.98 20.78
C TYR A 204 -7.82 -15.33 20.96
N TRP A 205 -7.59 -14.70 22.12
CA TRP A 205 -6.27 -14.18 22.46
C TRP A 205 -5.38 -15.36 22.87
N ALA A 206 -4.38 -15.68 22.04
CA ALA A 206 -3.22 -16.40 22.53
C ALA A 206 -2.45 -15.44 23.44
N LYS A 207 -2.27 -15.80 24.72
CA LYS A 207 -1.27 -15.13 25.57
C LYS A 207 0.10 -15.64 25.12
N SER A 208 0.62 -15.07 24.04
CA SER A 208 2.04 -15.18 23.75
C SER A 208 2.80 -14.48 24.86
N ALA A 209 3.75 -15.19 25.46
CA ALA A 209 4.79 -14.58 26.27
C ALA A 209 5.70 -13.77 25.33
N GLU A 210 5.29 -12.55 25.02
CA GLU A 210 6.15 -11.56 24.38
C GLU A 210 7.11 -11.00 25.42
N GLN A 211 8.40 -11.17 25.15
CA GLN A 211 9.44 -10.39 25.78
C GLN A 211 9.28 -8.94 25.33
N GLY A 212 8.62 -8.13 26.17
CA GLY A 212 8.94 -6.73 26.38
C GLY A 212 8.57 -5.71 25.30
N VAL A 213 7.28 -5.56 24.97
CA VAL A 213 6.54 -4.27 24.98
C VAL A 213 5.06 -4.62 25.12
N HIS A 214 4.45 -4.38 26.28
CA HIS A 214 3.02 -4.65 26.48
C HIS A 214 2.14 -3.68 25.69
N PRO A 215 1.27 -4.12 24.75
CA PRO A 215 0.17 -3.29 24.28
C PRO A 215 -0.89 -3.31 25.38
N VAL A 216 -0.92 -2.25 26.19
CA VAL A 216 -1.83 -2.24 27.33
C VAL A 216 -3.26 -1.97 26.86
N THR A 217 -4.04 -3.05 26.78
CA THR A 217 -5.50 -2.97 26.69
C THR A 217 -6.05 -2.70 28.09
N PHE A 218 -6.30 -1.43 28.41
CA PHE A 218 -6.85 -1.05 29.70
C PHE A 218 -8.37 -1.17 29.72
N SER A 219 -8.86 -2.26 30.32
CA SER A 219 -10.18 -2.27 30.95
C SER A 219 -10.01 -1.87 32.42
N HIS A 220 -10.34 -0.63 32.77
CA HIS A 220 -10.35 -0.21 34.16
C HIS A 220 -11.66 -0.61 34.82
N ARG A 221 -11.62 -1.63 35.69
CA ARG A 221 -12.54 -1.69 36.84
C ARG A 221 -11.91 -0.84 37.96
N GLY A 222 -12.44 0.36 38.19
CA GLY A 222 -12.28 1.10 39.45
C GLY A 222 -11.14 2.12 39.59
N GLY A 223 -10.54 2.63 38.50
CA GLY A 223 -9.62 3.79 38.53
C GLY A 223 -10.23 5.04 37.86
N PRO A 224 -9.64 6.24 38.02
CA PRO A 224 -10.08 7.42 37.27
C PRO A 224 -9.98 7.14 35.77
N SER A 225 -11.01 7.53 35.00
CA SER A 225 -11.01 7.37 33.55
C SER A 225 -9.86 8.16 32.93
N LEU A 226 -9.06 7.51 32.09
CA LEU A 226 -8.02 8.19 31.32
C LEU A 226 -8.64 9.16 30.31
N HIS A 227 -7.93 10.25 30.00
CA HIS A 227 -8.36 11.22 29.00
C HIS A 227 -8.46 10.53 27.62
N PRO A 228 -9.57 10.70 26.86
CA PRO A 228 -9.82 9.91 25.64
C PRO A 228 -8.74 9.98 24.55
N LEU A 229 -8.05 11.12 24.42
CA LEU A 229 -6.98 11.32 23.42
C LEU A 229 -5.57 11.30 24.00
N LEU A 230 -5.40 11.71 25.25
CA LEU A 230 -4.08 11.89 25.87
C LEU A 230 -3.60 10.59 26.52
N GLY A 231 -4.53 9.74 26.96
CA GLY A 231 -4.22 8.45 27.55
C GLY A 231 -3.51 8.57 28.90
N ARG A 232 -2.43 7.81 29.07
CA ARG A 232 -1.71 7.70 30.35
C ARG A 232 -0.43 8.52 30.34
N ARG A 233 -0.03 9.01 31.51
CA ARG A 233 1.31 9.58 31.70
C ARG A 233 2.36 8.46 31.77
N VAL A 234 3.40 8.55 30.96
CA VAL A 234 4.57 7.66 30.97
C VAL A 234 5.61 8.27 31.91
N LYS A 235 6.05 7.49 32.90
CA LYS A 235 7.17 7.88 33.77
C LYS A 235 8.47 7.65 33.01
N ALA A 236 9.04 8.72 32.47
CA ALA A 236 10.35 8.71 31.82
C ALA A 236 11.38 9.41 32.72
N ALA A 237 12.63 8.98 32.68
CA ALA A 237 13.74 9.59 33.42
C ALA A 237 14.30 10.81 32.66
N VAL A 238 13.42 11.68 32.19
CA VAL A 238 13.73 12.94 31.48
C VAL A 238 12.95 14.09 32.11
N ALA A 239 13.37 15.32 31.86
CA ALA A 239 12.66 16.51 32.34
C ALA A 239 11.25 16.63 31.71
N ASP A 240 11.10 16.13 30.48
CA ASP A 240 9.85 16.17 29.73
C ASP A 240 8.75 15.33 30.40
N HIS A 241 7.51 15.75 30.22
CA HIS A 241 6.33 14.98 30.58
C HIS A 241 5.76 14.31 29.33
N VAL A 242 5.86 12.98 29.31
CA VAL A 242 5.38 12.17 28.18
C VAL A 242 4.04 11.53 28.55
N PHE A 243 3.07 11.68 27.67
CA PHE A 243 1.79 11.00 27.71
C PHE A 243 1.67 10.10 26.48
N GLU A 244 0.97 8.98 26.63
CA GLU A 244 0.82 7.99 25.58
C GLU A 244 -0.62 7.49 25.49
N SER A 245 -1.12 7.42 24.25
CA SER A 245 -2.41 6.84 23.90
C SER A 245 -2.30 5.91 22.68
N GLN A 246 -3.33 5.10 22.50
CA GLN A 246 -3.51 4.22 21.34
C GLN A 246 -4.78 4.66 20.63
N LEU A 247 -4.63 5.21 19.42
CA LEU A 247 -5.74 5.74 18.64
C LEU A 247 -5.94 4.90 17.38
N ASP A 248 -7.20 4.66 17.01
CA ASP A 248 -7.57 4.05 15.74
C ASP A 248 -8.78 4.79 15.15
N ALA A 249 -9.18 4.44 13.93
CA ALA A 249 -10.27 5.11 13.22
C ALA A 249 -11.61 5.10 13.96
N LYS A 250 -11.79 4.27 15.00
CA LYS A 250 -13.03 4.14 15.80
C LYS A 250 -12.82 4.49 17.27
N ARG A 251 -11.61 4.87 17.69
CA ARG A 251 -11.25 5.06 19.10
C ARG A 251 -10.36 6.29 19.31
N PRO A 252 -10.84 7.30 20.06
CA PRO A 252 -12.21 7.45 20.59
C PRO A 252 -13.28 7.57 19.49
N ALA A 253 -14.55 7.36 19.86
CA ALA A 253 -15.68 7.27 18.92
C ALA A 253 -15.81 8.49 18.01
N ILE A 254 -15.43 9.67 18.49
CA ILE A 254 -15.48 10.92 17.72
C ILE A 254 -14.58 10.88 16.48
N LEU A 255 -13.48 10.11 16.47
CA LEU A 255 -12.52 10.16 15.36
C LEU A 255 -13.12 9.65 14.05
N SER A 256 -14.05 8.69 14.08
CA SER A 256 -14.71 8.20 12.87
C SER A 256 -15.58 9.24 12.16
N ASP A 257 -15.92 10.33 12.85
CA ASP A 257 -16.74 11.43 12.33
C ASP A 257 -15.89 12.52 11.67
N HIS A 258 -14.56 12.45 11.69
CA HIS A 258 -13.70 13.41 11.00
C HIS A 258 -13.06 12.76 9.78
N LYS A 259 -13.74 12.85 8.63
CA LYS A 259 -13.26 12.30 7.36
C LYS A 259 -12.99 13.37 6.32
N ILE A 260 -11.95 13.14 5.54
CA ILE A 260 -11.65 13.92 4.35
C ILE A 260 -11.46 12.90 3.22
N GLN A 261 -12.23 13.04 2.14
CA GLN A 261 -12.21 12.17 0.95
C GLN A 261 -12.27 10.67 1.30
N GLY A 262 -13.16 10.30 2.22
CA GLY A 262 -13.35 8.93 2.70
C GLY A 262 -12.32 8.41 3.71
N VAL A 263 -11.26 9.16 4.02
CA VAL A 263 -10.20 8.77 4.95
C VAL A 263 -10.43 9.39 6.32
N VAL A 264 -10.32 8.59 7.39
CA VAL A 264 -10.37 9.09 8.77
C VAL A 264 -9.04 9.74 9.12
N ILE A 265 -9.07 11.02 9.46
CA ILE A 265 -7.88 11.83 9.76
C ILE A 265 -8.05 12.45 11.12
N MET A 266 -6.99 12.47 11.91
CA MET A 266 -6.97 13.18 13.18
C MET A 266 -7.23 14.69 12.96
N PRO A 267 -8.26 15.28 13.57
CA PRO A 267 -8.54 16.71 13.42
C PRO A 267 -7.43 17.55 14.03
N GLY A 268 -7.15 18.72 13.43
CA GLY A 268 -6.23 19.70 14.01
C GLY A 268 -6.61 20.04 15.45
N ALA A 269 -7.91 20.29 15.69
CA ALA A 269 -8.49 20.58 17.00
C ALA A 269 -8.18 19.52 18.07
N ALA A 270 -8.03 18.25 17.69
CA ALA A 270 -7.73 17.18 18.63
C ALA A 270 -6.31 17.29 19.21
N TYR A 271 -5.33 17.83 18.45
CA TYR A 271 -3.99 18.09 18.99
C TYR A 271 -3.97 19.24 20.00
N LEU A 272 -4.78 20.28 19.80
CA LEU A 272 -4.92 21.37 20.78
C LEU A 272 -5.52 20.82 22.08
N GLU A 273 -6.55 19.99 21.98
CA GLU A 273 -7.13 19.33 23.16
C GLU A 273 -6.13 18.41 23.89
N MET A 274 -5.26 17.70 23.16
CA MET A 274 -4.18 16.94 23.80
C MET A 274 -3.22 17.85 24.58
N ALA A 275 -2.87 19.03 24.05
CA ALA A 275 -2.02 19.99 24.75
C ALA A 275 -2.70 20.59 25.99
N LEU A 276 -3.99 20.95 25.88
CA LEU A 276 -4.81 21.43 26.99
C LEU A 276 -4.92 20.38 28.09
N ALA A 277 -5.28 19.15 27.75
CA ALA A 277 -5.37 18.04 28.70
C ALA A 277 -4.02 17.71 29.34
N ALA A 278 -2.93 17.78 28.58
CA ALA A 278 -1.60 17.52 29.10
C ALA A 278 -1.18 18.58 30.12
N SER A 279 -1.41 19.87 29.83
CA SER A 279 -1.13 20.95 30.78
C SER A 279 -1.98 20.83 32.04
N ALA A 280 -3.28 20.54 31.91
CA ALA A 280 -4.18 20.33 33.04
C ALA A 280 -3.78 19.13 33.91
N ALA A 281 -3.26 18.05 33.31
CA ALA A 281 -2.77 16.89 34.05
C ALA A 281 -1.48 17.17 34.87
N ILE A 282 -0.78 18.27 34.60
CA ILE A 282 0.43 18.69 35.31
C ILE A 282 0.16 19.85 36.27
N HIS A 283 -0.70 20.80 35.88
CA HIS A 283 -0.90 22.08 36.55
C HIS A 283 -2.33 22.29 37.07
N ASP A 284 -3.14 21.23 37.12
CA ASP A 284 -4.55 21.20 37.60
C ASP A 284 -5.56 22.08 36.82
N ARG A 285 -5.11 22.80 35.78
CA ARG A 285 -5.93 23.58 34.86
C ARG A 285 -5.29 23.65 33.47
N PRO A 286 -6.09 23.77 32.40
CA PRO A 286 -5.54 23.96 31.06
C PRO A 286 -4.79 25.30 30.96
N TRP A 287 -3.68 25.28 30.22
CA TRP A 287 -2.87 26.46 29.89
C TRP A 287 -3.25 27.00 28.51
N ASP A 288 -2.96 28.28 28.27
CA ASP A 288 -3.18 28.91 26.97
C ASP A 288 -2.23 28.31 25.94
N VAL A 289 -2.73 28.06 24.73
CA VAL A 289 -1.94 27.44 23.66
C VAL A 289 -1.59 28.50 22.63
N SER A 290 -0.34 28.56 22.16
CA SER A 290 0.08 29.51 21.12
C SER A 290 1.11 28.91 20.18
N GLU A 291 1.36 29.60 19.06
CA GLU A 291 2.36 29.22 18.05
C GLU A 291 2.22 27.75 17.59
N VAL A 292 0.98 27.32 17.35
CA VAL A 292 0.69 25.93 16.96
C VAL A 292 0.97 25.73 15.49
N SER A 293 1.75 24.70 15.16
CA SER A 293 1.97 24.22 13.79
C SER A 293 1.46 22.80 13.63
N LEU A 294 0.66 22.56 12.59
CA LEU A 294 0.16 21.24 12.20
C LEU A 294 0.99 20.77 11.00
N ILE A 295 1.84 19.78 11.24
CA ILE A 295 2.95 19.42 10.35
C ILE A 295 2.52 18.29 9.42
N GLU A 296 2.38 17.07 9.96
CA GLU A 296 1.96 15.89 9.20
C GLU A 296 0.55 15.44 9.61
N PRO A 297 -0.36 15.18 8.65
CA PRO A 297 -1.66 14.60 8.97
C PRO A 297 -1.51 13.19 9.53
N LEU A 298 -2.23 12.87 10.60
CA LEU A 298 -2.28 11.51 11.15
C LEU A 298 -3.49 10.78 10.55
N LEU A 299 -3.21 9.87 9.62
CA LEU A 299 -4.21 9.00 9.03
C LEU A 299 -4.48 7.82 9.97
N LEU A 300 -5.75 7.55 10.21
CA LEU A 300 -6.20 6.49 11.11
C LEU A 300 -6.94 5.42 10.31
N ASP A 301 -6.49 4.18 10.44
CA ASP A 301 -7.17 3.00 9.94
C ASP A 301 -7.68 2.16 11.12
N ASN A 302 -8.05 0.90 10.88
CA ASN A 302 -8.49 0.02 11.97
C ASN A 302 -7.33 -0.55 12.81
N ARG A 303 -6.07 -0.17 12.54
CA ARG A 303 -4.91 -0.56 13.33
C ARG A 303 -4.63 0.54 14.37
N PRO A 304 -4.51 0.19 15.66
CA PRO A 304 -4.10 1.13 16.68
C PRO A 304 -2.72 1.71 16.38
N LYS A 305 -2.61 3.03 16.47
CA LYS A 305 -1.36 3.78 16.40
C LYS A 305 -1.00 4.31 17.77
N THR A 306 0.26 4.10 18.18
CA THR A 306 0.80 4.69 19.39
C THR A 306 1.07 6.16 19.15
N ILE A 307 0.43 7.03 19.94
CA ILE A 307 0.61 8.48 19.90
C ILE A 307 1.21 8.93 21.23
N GLN A 308 2.20 9.81 21.16
CA GLN A 308 2.79 10.44 22.34
C GLN A 308 2.64 11.96 22.29
N THR A 309 2.16 12.52 23.41
CA THR A 309 2.17 13.96 23.65
C THR A 309 3.28 14.25 24.65
N ILE A 310 4.23 15.07 24.24
CA ILE A 310 5.43 15.41 25.01
C ILE A 310 5.31 16.88 25.39
N LEU A 311 5.37 17.18 26.68
CA LEU A 311 5.51 18.55 27.19
C LEU A 311 6.94 18.75 27.69
N SER A 312 7.59 19.80 27.22
CA SER A 312 8.92 20.21 27.67
C SER A 312 8.81 21.54 28.42
N PRO A 313 8.95 21.53 29.76
CA PRO A 313 8.84 22.74 30.57
C PRO A 313 9.90 23.80 30.23
N GLU A 314 9.50 25.07 30.22
CA GLU A 314 10.35 26.25 30.04
C GLU A 314 10.18 27.19 31.25
N GLY A 315 10.68 26.75 32.41
CA GLY A 315 10.42 27.41 33.69
C GLY A 315 9.08 27.02 34.30
N ASP A 316 8.54 27.86 35.20
CA ASP A 316 7.35 27.53 36.00
C ASP A 316 6.02 27.90 35.32
N SER A 317 6.06 28.75 34.28
CA SER A 317 4.87 29.35 33.66
C SER A 317 4.81 29.20 32.14
N ALA A 318 5.71 28.43 31.54
CA ALA A 318 5.73 28.15 30.11
C ALA A 318 6.21 26.72 29.82
N ALA A 319 5.77 26.17 28.70
CA ALA A 319 6.23 24.88 28.17
C ALA A 319 6.08 24.86 26.65
N THR A 320 6.79 23.96 25.99
CA THR A 320 6.49 23.57 24.60
C THR A 320 5.79 22.21 24.59
N PHE A 321 5.00 21.94 23.55
CA PHE A 321 4.40 20.63 23.33
C PHE A 321 4.71 20.09 21.95
N LYS A 322 4.77 18.76 21.85
CA LYS A 322 4.90 18.01 20.61
C LYS A 322 3.98 16.80 20.63
N VAL A 323 3.28 16.53 19.53
CA VAL A 323 2.52 15.29 19.33
C VAL A 323 3.17 14.46 18.23
N VAL A 324 3.52 13.22 18.55
CA VAL A 324 4.22 12.30 17.64
C VAL A 324 3.50 10.95 17.54
N SER A 325 3.60 10.28 16.39
CA SER A 325 3.25 8.87 16.25
C SER A 325 4.47 8.00 16.08
N TRP A 326 4.35 6.74 16.49
CA TRP A 326 5.38 5.71 16.34
C TRP A 326 5.05 4.77 15.19
N SER A 327 6.03 4.46 14.34
CA SER A 327 5.95 3.34 13.38
C SER A 327 7.05 2.32 13.70
N SER A 328 6.65 1.08 13.98
CA SER A 328 7.55 -0.07 13.86
C SER A 328 7.42 -0.62 12.45
N ASP A 329 8.39 -0.36 11.59
CA ASP A 329 8.57 -1.19 10.43
C ASP A 329 9.25 -2.49 10.87
N ASP A 330 8.60 -3.62 10.60
CA ASP A 330 9.07 -4.99 10.83
C ASP A 330 10.30 -5.29 9.95
N ALA A 331 11.46 -4.67 10.20
CA ALA A 331 12.75 -5.09 9.63
C ALA A 331 14.01 -4.36 10.20
N GLY A 332 13.89 -3.29 10.99
CA GLY A 332 15.04 -2.49 11.42
C GLY A 332 15.01 -2.08 12.89
N ASP A 333 16.15 -2.18 13.57
CA ASP A 333 16.38 -1.82 14.98
C ASP A 333 16.22 -0.30 15.29
N GLN A 334 15.70 0.52 14.37
CA GLN A 334 15.45 1.95 14.57
C GLN A 334 13.98 2.30 14.38
N ALA A 335 13.33 2.59 15.51
CA ALA A 335 12.01 3.22 15.54
C ALA A 335 12.00 4.55 14.78
N SER A 336 11.08 4.70 13.83
CA SER A 336 10.82 5.98 13.16
C SER A 336 9.67 6.72 13.86
N PHE A 337 9.82 8.03 14.01
CA PHE A 337 8.82 8.91 14.64
C PHE A 337 8.35 9.95 13.64
N THR A 338 7.05 10.16 13.55
CA THR A 338 6.44 11.23 12.75
C THR A 338 5.90 12.30 13.68
N THR A 339 6.19 13.57 13.39
CA THR A 339 5.68 14.70 14.17
C THR A 339 4.43 15.26 13.51
N HIS A 340 3.34 15.34 14.26
CA HIS A 340 2.05 15.82 13.75
C HIS A 340 1.73 17.25 14.16
N ALA A 341 2.06 17.63 15.38
CA ALA A 341 1.79 18.97 15.89
C ALA A 341 2.88 19.42 16.87
N THR A 342 3.13 20.72 16.88
CA THR A 342 3.99 21.41 17.85
C THR A 342 3.34 22.71 18.28
N GLY A 343 3.70 23.22 19.46
CA GLY A 343 3.35 24.58 19.86
C GLY A 343 3.84 24.92 21.26
N ARG A 344 3.35 26.03 21.80
CA ARG A 344 3.69 26.54 23.12
C ARG A 344 2.48 26.55 24.04
N LEU A 345 2.76 26.47 25.33
CA LEU A 345 1.82 26.56 26.42
C LEU A 345 2.30 27.64 27.38
N ALA A 346 1.38 28.49 27.85
CA ALA A 346 1.67 29.50 28.85
C ALA A 346 0.60 29.48 29.95
N ALA A 347 1.02 29.72 31.19
CA ALA A 347 0.09 29.86 32.30
C ALA A 347 -0.93 30.97 31.99
N PRO A 348 -2.26 30.73 32.10
CA PRO A 348 -3.23 31.69 31.59
C PRO A 348 -3.28 32.93 32.47
N ALA A 349 -3.39 34.10 31.83
CA ALA A 349 -3.51 35.38 32.53
C ALA A 349 -4.82 35.46 33.34
N GLU A 350 -4.82 36.16 34.47
CA GLU A 350 -6.03 36.36 35.29
C GLU A 350 -7.00 37.41 34.70
N SER A 351 -6.56 38.17 33.69
CA SER A 351 -7.39 39.20 33.05
C SER A 351 -8.53 38.57 32.25
N ARG A 352 -9.77 38.99 32.54
CA ARG A 352 -10.93 38.60 31.74
C ARG A 352 -11.10 39.53 30.54
N PRO A 353 -11.39 39.00 29.34
CA PRO A 353 -11.73 39.80 28.18
C PRO A 353 -12.99 40.65 28.42
N ALA A 354 -13.08 41.79 27.73
CA ALA A 354 -14.27 42.61 27.72
C ALA A 354 -15.44 41.84 27.08
N ALA A 355 -16.66 42.02 27.60
CA ALA A 355 -17.84 41.45 26.98
C ALA A 355 -18.06 42.06 25.58
N LEU A 356 -18.40 41.20 24.62
CA LEU A 356 -18.75 41.60 23.28
C LEU A 356 -20.19 42.13 23.26
N ASP A 357 -20.43 43.26 22.59
CA ASP A 357 -21.79 43.74 22.33
C ASP A 357 -22.47 42.86 21.28
N LEU A 358 -22.97 41.71 21.73
CA LEU A 358 -23.59 40.70 20.87
C LEU A 358 -24.84 41.23 20.16
N VAL A 359 -25.55 42.20 20.75
CA VAL A 359 -26.74 42.80 20.13
C VAL A 359 -26.34 43.57 18.88
N SER A 360 -25.32 44.43 18.98
CA SER A 360 -24.80 45.17 17.83
C SER A 360 -24.19 44.25 16.77
N GLN A 361 -23.47 43.20 17.18
CA GLN A 361 -22.90 42.22 16.25
C GLN A 361 -23.99 41.48 15.47
N ARG A 362 -25.02 40.98 16.15
CA ARG A 362 -26.14 40.27 15.51
C ARG A 362 -26.93 41.15 14.55
N ALA A 363 -27.01 42.45 14.81
CA ALA A 363 -27.72 43.39 13.94
C ALA A 363 -27.08 43.55 12.54
N LEU A 364 -25.81 43.17 12.36
CA LEU A 364 -25.12 43.18 11.05
C LEU A 364 -25.58 42.06 10.11
N PHE A 365 -26.09 40.96 10.66
CA PHE A 365 -26.46 39.75 9.91
C PHE A 365 -27.96 39.77 9.58
N THR A 366 -28.34 40.54 8.56
CA THR A 366 -29.75 40.74 8.17
C THR A 366 -30.29 39.71 7.18
N ASP A 367 -29.40 39.00 6.48
CA ASP A 367 -29.77 38.01 5.48
C ASP A 367 -30.31 36.71 6.12
N ALA A 368 -30.94 35.86 5.30
CA ALA A 368 -31.43 34.57 5.78
C ALA A 368 -30.26 33.66 6.21
N PRO A 369 -30.41 32.87 7.29
CA PRO A 369 -29.38 31.92 7.70
C PRO A 369 -29.20 30.81 6.66
N PHE A 370 -27.98 30.29 6.60
CA PHE A 370 -27.70 28.97 6.05
C PHE A 370 -27.95 27.92 7.13
N ASP A 371 -28.68 26.87 6.77
CA ASP A 371 -28.94 25.74 7.65
C ASP A 371 -27.81 24.70 7.60
N GLU A 372 -27.92 23.71 8.50
CA GLU A 372 -26.97 22.61 8.62
C GLU A 372 -26.89 21.77 7.32
N GLU A 373 -28.01 21.56 6.64
CA GLU A 373 -28.05 20.74 5.41
C GLU A 373 -27.25 21.39 4.28
N TRP A 374 -27.41 22.70 4.09
CA TRP A 374 -26.61 23.46 3.14
C TRP A 374 -25.11 23.36 3.46
N HIS A 375 -24.75 23.53 4.74
CA HIS A 375 -23.35 23.48 5.19
C HIS A 375 -22.71 22.12 4.94
N LEU A 376 -23.43 21.04 5.26
CA LEU A 376 -22.97 19.67 5.02
C LEU A 376 -22.78 19.37 3.53
N GLU A 377 -23.70 19.82 2.67
CA GLU A 377 -23.56 19.62 1.23
C GLU A 377 -22.38 20.43 0.68
N ALA A 378 -22.15 21.65 1.19
CA ALA A 378 -21.00 22.46 0.83
C ALA A 378 -19.66 21.76 1.18
N GLN A 379 -19.57 21.22 2.39
CA GLN A 379 -18.41 20.45 2.86
C GLN A 379 -18.19 19.18 2.04
N ARG A 380 -19.25 18.39 1.82
CA ARG A 380 -19.19 17.15 1.04
C ARG A 380 -18.73 17.40 -0.39
N LYS A 381 -19.18 18.50 -1.00
CA LYS A 381 -18.70 18.94 -2.31
C LYS A 381 -17.20 19.27 -2.30
N SER A 382 -16.64 19.76 -1.21
CA SER A 382 -15.19 19.96 -1.08
C SER A 382 -14.43 18.69 -0.65
N GLY A 383 -15.13 17.56 -0.45
CA GLY A 383 -14.53 16.32 0.02
C GLY A 383 -14.30 16.28 1.53
N LEU A 384 -14.95 17.15 2.30
CA LEU A 384 -14.98 17.12 3.76
C LEU A 384 -16.25 16.39 4.22
N GLU A 385 -16.10 15.40 5.09
CA GLU A 385 -17.16 14.47 5.49
C GLU A 385 -17.25 14.40 7.03
N TYR A 386 -17.91 15.38 7.62
CA TYR A 386 -18.07 15.46 9.08
C TYR A 386 -19.30 14.68 9.55
N GLY A 387 -19.13 13.82 10.56
CA GLY A 387 -20.19 13.09 11.26
C GLY A 387 -20.75 13.86 12.46
N PRO A 388 -21.72 13.29 13.20
CA PRO A 388 -22.46 13.98 14.25
C PRO A 388 -21.61 14.70 15.30
N SER A 389 -20.47 14.12 15.70
CA SER A 389 -19.60 14.69 16.74
C SER A 389 -18.91 16.01 16.31
N PHE A 390 -18.93 16.34 15.01
CA PHE A 390 -18.30 17.51 14.38
C PHE A 390 -19.33 18.50 13.80
N ARG A 391 -20.60 18.42 14.25
CA ARG A 391 -21.70 19.27 13.79
C ARG A 391 -22.30 20.06 14.95
N TRP A 392 -21.71 21.21 15.27
CA TRP A 392 -22.06 21.98 16.47
C TRP A 392 -22.86 23.27 16.25
N PHE A 393 -22.95 23.77 15.03
CA PHE A 393 -23.79 24.95 14.74
C PHE A 393 -24.86 24.59 13.69
N PRO A 394 -26.15 24.52 14.06
CA PRO A 394 -27.22 24.17 13.12
C PRO A 394 -27.56 25.28 12.12
N MET A 395 -27.14 26.52 12.42
CA MET A 395 -27.35 27.66 11.54
C MET A 395 -26.15 28.62 11.62
N HIS A 396 -25.87 29.27 10.50
CA HIS A 396 -24.91 30.37 10.44
C HIS A 396 -25.37 31.47 9.47
N TRP A 397 -24.82 32.66 9.66
CA TRP A 397 -25.04 33.84 8.83
C TRP A 397 -23.70 34.36 8.34
N LEU A 398 -23.69 34.95 7.14
CA LEU A 398 -22.53 35.58 6.55
C LEU A 398 -22.79 37.07 6.38
N HIS A 399 -21.77 37.89 6.62
CA HIS A 399 -21.78 39.32 6.34
C HIS A 399 -20.38 39.77 5.97
N GLU A 400 -20.17 40.11 4.70
CA GLU A 400 -18.86 40.48 4.15
C GLU A 400 -17.77 39.44 4.46
N GLN A 401 -16.77 39.80 5.26
CA GLN A 401 -15.66 38.93 5.70
C GLN A 401 -15.88 38.36 7.11
N THR A 402 -17.13 38.33 7.58
CA THR A 402 -17.49 37.82 8.90
C THR A 402 -18.59 36.77 8.81
N ALA A 403 -18.60 35.85 9.78
CA ALA A 403 -19.65 34.88 9.96
C ALA A 403 -20.10 34.82 11.41
N LEU A 404 -21.39 34.63 11.62
CA LEU A 404 -21.99 34.40 12.92
C LEU A 404 -22.56 32.98 12.94
N GLY A 405 -22.16 32.17 13.91
CA GLY A 405 -22.70 30.83 14.13
C GLY A 405 -23.38 30.73 15.48
N GLN A 406 -24.48 29.98 15.56
CA GLN A 406 -25.10 29.65 16.83
C GLN A 406 -24.67 28.24 17.25
N LEU A 407 -23.89 28.09 18.32
CA LEU A 407 -23.52 26.79 18.87
C LEU A 407 -24.69 26.20 19.67
N ARG A 408 -24.98 24.91 19.42
CA ARG A 408 -25.87 24.13 20.28
C ARG A 408 -25.16 23.71 21.57
N GLY A 409 -25.94 23.33 22.59
CA GLY A 409 -25.42 22.66 23.77
C GLY A 409 -24.98 21.21 23.50
N VAL A 410 -24.24 20.65 24.45
CA VAL A 410 -23.72 19.26 24.41
C VAL A 410 -24.88 18.26 24.33
N GLN A 411 -24.73 17.24 23.47
CA GLN A 411 -25.62 16.09 23.32
C GLN A 411 -24.88 14.78 23.59
N ASP A 412 -25.62 13.69 23.84
CA ASP A 412 -25.03 12.37 24.13
C ASP A 412 -24.13 11.85 22.99
N SER A 413 -24.48 12.15 21.74
CA SER A 413 -23.71 11.77 20.54
C SER A 413 -22.34 12.42 20.45
N ASP A 414 -22.10 13.51 21.19
CA ASP A 414 -20.83 14.22 21.15
C ASP A 414 -19.74 13.49 21.93
N HIS A 415 -20.10 12.54 22.81
CA HIS A 415 -19.13 11.87 23.69
C HIS A 415 -18.22 12.86 24.46
N ALA A 416 -18.75 14.03 24.84
CA ALA A 416 -17.97 15.15 25.36
C ALA A 416 -17.33 14.92 26.75
N ALA A 417 -17.66 13.82 27.42
CA ALA A 417 -17.14 13.51 28.74
C ALA A 417 -15.61 13.32 28.71
N GLY A 418 -14.92 14.04 29.60
CA GLY A 418 -13.47 13.93 29.79
C GLY A 418 -12.63 14.90 28.97
N TYR A 419 -13.22 15.68 28.06
CA TYR A 419 -12.52 16.73 27.31
C TYR A 419 -12.56 18.08 28.04
N HIS A 420 -11.50 18.87 27.93
CA HIS A 420 -11.47 20.28 28.35
C HIS A 420 -12.13 21.17 27.30
N LEU A 421 -11.80 20.95 26.03
CA LEU A 421 -12.43 21.55 24.87
C LEU A 421 -12.72 20.46 23.85
N HIS A 422 -14.00 20.20 23.60
CA HIS A 422 -14.38 19.12 22.70
C HIS A 422 -13.82 19.34 21.29
N PRO A 423 -13.05 18.39 20.70
CA PRO A 423 -12.40 18.59 19.41
C PRO A 423 -13.37 18.94 18.29
N GLY A 424 -14.56 18.32 18.27
CA GLY A 424 -15.58 18.63 17.28
C GLY A 424 -16.22 20.01 17.43
N LEU A 425 -16.25 20.58 18.65
CA LEU A 425 -16.74 21.94 18.88
C LEU A 425 -15.72 22.94 18.32
N LEU A 426 -14.45 22.79 18.68
CA LEU A 426 -13.37 23.64 18.20
C LEU A 426 -13.23 23.55 16.68
N ASP A 427 -13.27 22.34 16.11
CA ASP A 427 -13.22 22.15 14.66
C ASP A 427 -14.44 22.76 13.96
N SER A 428 -15.64 22.69 14.56
CA SER A 428 -16.81 23.41 14.03
C SER A 428 -16.58 24.93 14.01
N ALA A 429 -15.90 25.50 15.00
CA ALA A 429 -15.51 26.92 14.94
C ALA A 429 -14.56 27.20 13.76
N PHE A 430 -13.63 26.29 13.45
CA PHE A 430 -12.77 26.41 12.26
C PHE A 430 -13.58 26.30 10.95
N GLN A 431 -14.55 25.39 10.90
CA GLN A 431 -15.45 25.22 9.76
C GLN A 431 -16.24 26.51 9.47
N LEU A 432 -16.59 27.29 10.50
CA LEU A 432 -17.27 28.56 10.34
C LEU A 432 -16.38 29.59 9.61
N VAL A 433 -15.06 29.64 9.88
CA VAL A 433 -14.13 30.46 9.06
C VAL A 433 -14.13 29.99 7.61
N GLY A 434 -14.16 28.68 7.39
CA GLY A 434 -14.26 28.07 6.06
C GLY A 434 -15.50 28.51 5.27
N SER A 435 -16.61 28.82 5.95
CA SER A 435 -17.85 29.29 5.31
C SER A 435 -17.74 30.70 4.70
N ILE A 436 -16.78 31.51 5.15
CA ILE A 436 -16.52 32.88 4.65
C ILE A 436 -15.73 32.84 3.33
N LEU A 437 -15.04 31.75 3.04
CA LEU A 437 -14.06 31.68 1.95
C LEU A 437 -14.72 31.74 0.55
N PRO A 438 -14.08 32.39 -0.43
CA PRO A 438 -14.59 32.42 -1.80
C PRO A 438 -14.78 31.01 -2.37
N GLY A 439 -15.96 30.74 -2.93
CA GLY A 439 -16.27 29.42 -3.48
C GLY A 439 -16.67 28.38 -2.43
N ALA A 440 -16.93 28.76 -1.18
CA ALA A 440 -17.62 27.90 -0.22
C ALA A 440 -18.88 27.30 -0.87
N GLY A 441 -18.99 25.97 -0.85
CA GLY A 441 -20.09 25.23 -1.49
C GLY A 441 -19.98 24.98 -3.01
N SER A 442 -18.92 25.47 -3.66
CA SER A 442 -18.66 25.23 -5.10
C SER A 442 -18.07 23.84 -5.40
N GLY A 443 -17.40 23.23 -4.42
CA GLY A 443 -16.87 21.87 -4.49
C GLY A 443 -15.50 21.68 -5.16
N ILE A 444 -14.77 22.78 -5.40
CA ILE A 444 -13.50 22.76 -6.13
C ILE A 444 -12.33 22.43 -5.21
N ASP A 445 -12.23 23.07 -4.04
CA ASP A 445 -11.11 22.92 -3.11
C ASP A 445 -11.58 22.77 -1.64
N ALA A 446 -10.81 22.05 -0.82
CA ALA A 446 -10.97 22.01 0.63
C ALA A 446 -9.95 22.93 1.30
N TYR A 447 -10.28 23.45 2.48
CA TYR A 447 -9.36 24.23 3.30
C TYR A 447 -9.13 23.48 4.62
N VAL A 448 -7.88 23.23 4.97
CA VAL A 448 -7.50 22.49 6.18
C VAL A 448 -6.62 23.36 7.09
N PRO A 449 -6.75 23.27 8.43
CA PRO A 449 -5.89 23.99 9.35
C PRO A 449 -4.42 23.59 9.21
N ILE A 450 -3.51 24.58 9.19
CA ILE A 450 -2.05 24.37 9.17
C ILE A 450 -1.33 25.03 10.36
N SER A 451 -1.90 26.10 10.93
CA SER A 451 -1.37 26.71 12.15
C SER A 451 -2.43 27.53 12.88
N ILE A 452 -2.19 27.76 14.18
CA ILE A 452 -3.01 28.60 15.05
C ILE A 452 -2.08 29.53 15.82
N GLY A 453 -2.32 30.84 15.76
CA GLY A 453 -1.53 31.82 16.50
C GLY A 453 -1.72 31.71 18.02
N GLY A 454 -2.99 31.62 18.46
CA GLY A 454 -3.33 31.45 19.87
C GLY A 454 -4.73 30.84 20.08
N LEU A 455 -4.89 30.10 21.18
CA LEU A 455 -6.14 29.58 21.71
C LEU A 455 -6.18 29.86 23.22
N LYS A 456 -7.21 30.57 23.67
CA LYS A 456 -7.46 30.88 25.09
C LYS A 456 -8.86 30.42 25.49
N ILE A 457 -8.97 29.81 26.68
CA ILE A 457 -10.24 29.34 27.24
C ILE A 457 -10.50 30.07 28.56
N HIS A 458 -11.56 30.87 28.59
CA HIS A 458 -11.93 31.70 29.72
C HIS A 458 -12.99 31.06 30.63
N ALA A 459 -13.83 30.20 30.07
CA ALA A 459 -14.90 29.49 30.77
C ALA A 459 -15.28 28.19 30.05
N ALA A 460 -16.05 27.32 30.72
CA ALA A 460 -16.53 26.08 30.13
C ALA A 460 -17.56 26.32 29.00
N LEU A 461 -17.52 25.49 27.96
CA LEU A 461 -18.42 25.54 26.80
C LEU A 461 -19.44 24.39 26.84
N ASP A 462 -20.27 24.34 27.89
CA ASP A 462 -21.25 23.26 28.14
C ASP A 462 -22.68 23.61 27.69
N ARG A 463 -22.93 24.87 27.32
CA ARG A 463 -24.24 25.42 26.94
C ARG A 463 -24.21 26.00 25.54
N ALA A 464 -25.40 26.33 25.03
CA ALA A 464 -25.53 27.07 23.78
C ALA A 464 -24.77 28.41 23.84
N ALA A 465 -24.08 28.73 22.76
CA ALA A 465 -23.15 29.86 22.66
C ALA A 465 -23.23 30.49 21.26
N TRP A 466 -22.53 31.60 21.05
CA TRP A 466 -22.41 32.27 19.76
C TRP A 466 -20.95 32.32 19.34
N ILE A 467 -20.65 32.00 18.08
CA ILE A 467 -19.33 32.15 17.48
C ILE A 467 -19.38 33.33 16.53
N LEU A 468 -18.48 34.29 16.71
CA LEU A 468 -18.16 35.31 15.73
C LEU A 468 -16.83 34.94 15.07
N ALA A 469 -16.83 34.78 13.75
CA ALA A 469 -15.66 34.51 12.94
C ALA A 469 -15.37 35.70 12.03
N SER A 470 -14.11 36.04 11.85
CA SER A 470 -13.68 37.06 10.90
C SER A 470 -12.49 36.59 10.08
N LEU A 471 -12.54 36.84 8.77
CA LEU A 471 -11.41 36.62 7.87
C LEU A 471 -10.51 37.86 7.88
N THR A 472 -9.30 37.70 8.39
CA THR A 472 -8.33 38.79 8.58
C THR A 472 -7.47 39.00 7.33
N SER A 473 -7.14 37.92 6.61
CA SER A 473 -6.47 37.99 5.32
C SER A 473 -6.74 36.76 4.46
N LEU A 474 -6.67 36.93 3.15
CA LEU A 474 -6.79 35.85 2.17
C LEU A 474 -5.81 36.08 1.02
N ASP A 475 -4.94 35.11 0.77
CA ASP A 475 -4.15 35.02 -0.45
C ASP A 475 -4.68 33.88 -1.35
N ARG A 476 -3.90 33.46 -2.35
CA ARG A 476 -4.34 32.44 -3.32
C ARG A 476 -4.60 31.07 -2.68
N ASP A 477 -3.82 30.69 -1.66
CA ASP A 477 -3.83 29.35 -1.10
C ASP A 477 -3.97 29.34 0.44
N ILE A 478 -3.82 30.46 1.12
CA ILE A 478 -3.88 30.59 2.58
C ILE A 478 -4.94 31.63 2.96
N ALA A 479 -5.81 31.22 3.87
CA ALA A 479 -6.75 32.08 4.57
C ALA A 479 -6.33 32.21 6.04
N VAL A 480 -6.46 33.39 6.61
CA VAL A 480 -6.19 33.65 8.02
C VAL A 480 -7.42 34.31 8.64
N GLY A 481 -7.91 33.75 9.74
CA GLY A 481 -9.06 34.31 10.46
C GLY A 481 -8.97 34.16 11.97
N ASP A 482 -9.83 34.91 12.64
CA ASP A 482 -9.96 34.96 14.09
C ASP A 482 -11.38 34.53 14.49
N LEU A 483 -11.52 33.97 15.69
CA LEU A 483 -12.78 33.47 16.23
C LEU A 483 -12.96 33.91 17.68
N THR A 484 -14.17 34.32 18.04
CA THR A 484 -14.57 34.61 19.41
C THR A 484 -15.85 33.86 19.73
N VAL A 485 -15.85 33.07 20.81
CA VAL A 485 -17.04 32.38 21.31
C VAL A 485 -17.57 33.08 22.54
N THR A 486 -18.87 33.33 22.58
CA THR A 486 -19.55 34.07 23.65
C THR A 486 -20.79 33.34 24.15
N ASP A 487 -21.22 33.61 25.38
CA ASP A 487 -22.55 33.19 25.84
C ASP A 487 -23.67 34.11 25.34
N ALA A 488 -24.91 33.87 25.78
CA ALA A 488 -26.07 34.66 25.38
C ALA A 488 -26.01 36.13 25.85
N GLU A 489 -25.19 36.45 26.86
CA GLU A 489 -24.98 37.79 27.39
C GLU A 489 -23.77 38.50 26.77
N GLY A 490 -23.05 37.85 25.84
CA GLY A 490 -21.87 38.39 25.19
C GLY A 490 -20.57 38.24 25.99
N ARG A 491 -20.56 37.48 27.09
CA ARG A 491 -19.31 37.18 27.80
C ARG A 491 -18.47 36.20 26.98
N VAL A 492 -17.21 36.54 26.77
CA VAL A 492 -16.28 35.72 25.98
C VAL A 492 -15.87 34.46 26.75
N LEU A 493 -16.04 33.30 26.11
CA LEU A 493 -15.77 31.97 26.64
C LEU A 493 -14.47 31.39 26.05
N MET A 494 -14.19 31.67 24.77
CA MET A 494 -13.02 31.16 24.04
C MET A 494 -12.61 32.15 22.95
N GLU A 495 -11.30 32.28 22.73
CA GLU A 495 -10.73 33.08 21.65
C GLU A 495 -9.73 32.23 20.85
N VAL A 496 -9.81 32.31 19.53
CA VAL A 496 -8.80 31.76 18.61
C VAL A 496 -8.28 32.90 17.76
N GLU A 497 -6.97 33.13 17.81
CA GLU A 497 -6.29 34.16 17.06
C GLU A 497 -5.39 33.52 15.99
N GLY A 498 -5.43 34.04 14.77
CA GLY A 498 -4.55 33.65 13.67
C GLY A 498 -4.72 32.20 13.22
N LEU A 499 -5.95 31.69 13.10
CA LEU A 499 -6.22 30.41 12.47
C LEU A 499 -5.84 30.49 10.99
N ARG A 500 -4.82 29.73 10.58
CA ARG A 500 -4.40 29.63 9.19
C ARG A 500 -4.95 28.36 8.55
N LEU A 501 -5.70 28.53 7.47
CA LEU A 501 -6.26 27.46 6.66
C LEU A 501 -5.56 27.43 5.29
N ARG A 502 -5.12 26.26 4.85
CA ARG A 502 -4.50 26.07 3.53
C ARG A 502 -5.46 25.35 2.59
N ARG A 503 -5.54 25.86 1.36
CA ARG A 503 -6.26 25.25 0.25
C ARG A 503 -5.55 23.96 -0.19
N VAL A 504 -6.30 22.86 -0.23
CA VAL A 504 -5.81 21.56 -0.70
C VAL A 504 -6.69 21.05 -1.86
N PRO A 505 -6.06 20.52 -2.92
CA PRO A 505 -6.79 19.99 -4.07
C PRO A 505 -7.51 18.68 -3.72
N ARG A 506 -8.51 18.32 -4.53
CA ARG A 506 -9.31 17.11 -4.36
C ARG A 506 -8.55 15.78 -4.40
N ASP A 507 -7.32 15.74 -4.89
CA ASP A 507 -6.48 14.55 -4.92
C ASP A 507 -5.36 14.57 -3.88
N TRP A 508 -5.34 15.58 -2.99
CA TRP A 508 -4.33 15.73 -1.94
C TRP A 508 -4.16 14.46 -1.10
N LEU A 509 -5.27 13.83 -0.66
CA LEU A 509 -5.18 12.59 0.12
C LEU A 509 -4.82 11.38 -0.71
N ALA A 510 -5.26 11.30 -1.97
CA ALA A 510 -4.85 10.22 -2.85
C ALA A 510 -3.31 10.20 -3.00
N ARG A 511 -2.66 11.38 -2.99
CA ARG A 511 -1.19 11.50 -3.00
C ARG A 511 -0.53 11.11 -1.68
N LEU A 512 -1.19 11.39 -0.54
CA LEU A 512 -0.71 11.02 0.81
C LEU A 512 -0.90 9.54 1.15
N VAL A 513 -1.97 8.92 0.65
CA VAL A 513 -2.34 7.51 0.90
C VAL A 513 -1.70 6.57 -0.10
N ALA A 514 -1.31 7.05 -1.28
CA ALA A 514 -0.56 6.24 -2.22
C ALA A 514 0.73 5.77 -1.53
N GLU A 515 0.78 4.49 -1.17
CA GLU A 515 2.05 3.82 -0.88
C GLU A 515 2.97 4.14 -2.06
N PRO A 516 4.21 4.59 -1.82
CA PRO A 516 5.06 4.98 -2.92
C PRO A 516 5.17 3.74 -3.81
N VAL A 517 4.68 3.81 -5.05
CA VAL A 517 4.89 2.73 -6.04
C VAL A 517 6.39 2.35 -6.09
N GLN A 518 7.26 3.31 -5.74
CA GLN A 518 8.70 3.12 -5.51
C GLN A 518 9.07 2.03 -4.49
N GLU A 519 8.29 1.80 -3.44
CA GLU A 519 8.50 0.71 -2.48
C GLU A 519 8.23 -0.67 -3.09
N TRP A 520 7.34 -0.75 -4.08
CA TRP A 520 7.04 -1.98 -4.81
C TRP A 520 7.94 -2.21 -6.03
N THR A 521 8.81 -1.26 -6.36
CA THR A 521 9.76 -1.42 -7.47
C THR A 521 11.03 -2.16 -7.01
N TYR A 522 11.44 -3.16 -7.79
CA TYR A 522 12.68 -3.90 -7.59
C TYR A 522 13.56 -3.83 -8.83
N GLU A 523 14.86 -3.93 -8.62
CA GLU A 523 15.84 -4.04 -9.70
C GLU A 523 16.80 -5.20 -9.46
N LEU A 524 17.25 -5.81 -10.56
CA LEU A 524 18.27 -6.84 -10.54
C LEU A 524 19.64 -6.15 -10.51
N VAL A 525 20.44 -6.46 -9.50
CA VAL A 525 21.82 -5.99 -9.39
C VAL A 525 22.80 -7.14 -9.43
N TRP A 526 23.99 -6.84 -9.95
CA TRP A 526 25.07 -7.81 -10.09
C TRP A 526 26.18 -7.48 -9.10
N GLN A 527 26.54 -8.45 -8.26
CA GLN A 527 27.59 -8.31 -7.27
C GLN A 527 28.79 -9.16 -7.66
N LYS A 528 29.99 -8.57 -7.63
CA LYS A 528 31.23 -9.29 -7.87
C LYS A 528 31.49 -10.25 -6.71
N GLN A 529 31.71 -11.53 -7.00
CA GLN A 529 31.92 -12.56 -5.99
C GLN A 529 32.91 -13.61 -6.49
N SER A 530 34.04 -13.79 -5.79
CA SER A 530 35.03 -14.83 -6.01
C SER A 530 34.52 -16.22 -5.62
N LEU A 531 35.08 -17.26 -6.24
CA LEU A 531 34.93 -18.66 -5.83
C LEU A 531 35.90 -18.96 -4.68
N ASP A 532 35.60 -18.46 -3.49
CA ASP A 532 36.46 -18.65 -2.31
C ASP A 532 36.02 -19.90 -1.55
N ASN A 533 36.64 -21.05 -1.85
CA ASN A 533 36.94 -22.18 -0.95
C ASN A 533 37.16 -23.50 -1.74
N ALA A 534 38.39 -24.04 -1.68
CA ALA A 534 38.72 -25.32 -2.31
C ALA A 534 37.98 -26.53 -1.71
N SER A 535 37.40 -26.39 -0.52
CA SER A 535 36.62 -27.43 0.18
C SER A 535 35.23 -27.66 -0.39
N ASP A 536 34.71 -26.71 -1.19
CA ASP A 536 33.34 -26.71 -1.71
C ASP A 536 33.27 -27.13 -3.19
N HIS A 537 34.33 -27.67 -3.76
CA HIS A 537 34.23 -28.37 -5.04
C HIS A 537 33.51 -29.70 -4.85
N LEU A 538 32.76 -30.14 -5.86
CA LEU A 538 32.20 -31.50 -5.95
C LEU A 538 33.33 -32.52 -5.76
N ALA A 539 33.59 -32.91 -4.53
CA ALA A 539 34.72 -33.75 -4.16
C ALA A 539 34.42 -35.21 -4.54
N SER A 540 35.28 -35.78 -5.39
CA SER A 540 35.61 -37.21 -5.52
C SER A 540 34.60 -38.21 -6.10
N GLU A 541 33.33 -37.91 -6.29
CA GLU A 541 32.39 -38.87 -6.89
C GLU A 541 32.28 -38.70 -8.40
N SER A 542 32.67 -39.73 -9.15
CA SER A 542 32.52 -39.77 -10.61
C SER A 542 31.03 -39.69 -11.01
N GLY A 543 30.75 -38.94 -12.07
CA GLY A 543 29.39 -38.75 -12.58
C GLY A 543 29.37 -38.53 -14.08
N ARG A 544 28.19 -38.70 -14.66
CA ARG A 544 27.95 -38.53 -16.09
C ARG A 544 27.36 -37.15 -16.37
N TRP A 545 27.82 -36.56 -17.47
CA TRP A 545 27.40 -35.25 -17.96
C TRP A 545 26.98 -35.36 -19.42
N LEU A 546 25.87 -34.71 -19.77
CA LEU A 546 25.45 -34.54 -21.16
C LEU A 546 25.75 -33.12 -21.59
N VAL A 547 26.55 -32.94 -22.64
CA VAL A 547 26.99 -31.61 -23.12
C VAL A 547 26.50 -31.39 -24.54
N PHE A 548 25.55 -30.48 -24.72
CA PHE A 548 25.16 -29.99 -26.04
C PHE A 548 26.14 -28.90 -26.47
N ASP A 549 27.01 -29.24 -27.42
CA ASP A 549 28.11 -28.39 -27.87
C ASP A 549 27.62 -27.20 -28.70
N SER A 550 28.47 -26.18 -28.84
CA SER A 550 28.28 -25.03 -29.74
C SER A 550 29.18 -25.18 -30.97
N GLN A 551 28.89 -24.47 -32.07
CA GLN A 551 29.64 -24.60 -33.33
C GLN A 551 31.12 -24.23 -33.21
N ASP A 552 31.46 -23.42 -32.21
CA ASP A 552 32.83 -23.03 -31.89
C ASP A 552 33.61 -24.06 -31.06
N GLY A 553 32.97 -25.16 -30.64
CA GLY A 553 33.60 -26.23 -29.86
C GLY A 553 33.86 -25.89 -28.38
N LEU A 554 33.20 -24.87 -27.82
CA LEU A 554 33.31 -24.54 -26.40
C LEU A 554 32.84 -25.70 -25.49
N GLY A 555 31.74 -26.36 -25.84
CA GLY A 555 31.21 -27.51 -25.10
C GLY A 555 32.16 -28.70 -25.13
N ARG A 556 32.80 -28.99 -26.26
CA ARG A 556 33.86 -30.00 -26.35
C ARG A 556 35.07 -29.66 -25.49
N SER A 557 35.48 -28.40 -25.49
CA SER A 557 36.58 -27.92 -24.65
C SER A 557 36.23 -28.07 -23.17
N LEU A 558 35.02 -27.69 -22.76
CA LEU A 558 34.50 -27.88 -21.41
C LEU A 558 34.45 -29.35 -21.00
N ALA A 559 33.98 -30.24 -21.88
CA ALA A 559 33.95 -31.68 -21.63
C ALA A 559 35.36 -32.24 -21.33
N GLN A 560 36.39 -31.82 -22.06
CA GLN A 560 37.78 -32.20 -21.78
C GLN A 560 38.23 -31.74 -20.37
N ARG A 561 37.80 -30.55 -19.91
CA ARG A 561 38.12 -30.05 -18.55
C ARG A 561 37.42 -30.86 -17.46
N LEU A 562 36.16 -31.22 -17.70
CA LEU A 562 35.41 -32.08 -16.79
C LEU A 562 36.02 -33.50 -16.73
N GLU A 563 36.45 -34.06 -17.87
CA GLU A 563 37.15 -35.36 -17.95
C GLU A 563 38.49 -35.34 -17.21
N MET A 564 39.27 -34.25 -17.30
CA MET A 564 40.48 -34.06 -16.49
C MET A 564 40.18 -34.04 -14.97
N LYS A 565 38.94 -33.74 -14.58
CA LYS A 565 38.43 -33.82 -13.20
C LYS A 565 37.68 -35.14 -12.91
N SER A 566 38.01 -36.21 -13.65
CA SER A 566 37.45 -37.57 -13.49
C SER A 566 35.93 -37.69 -13.70
N GLN A 567 35.34 -36.80 -14.51
CA GLN A 567 33.95 -36.89 -14.95
C GLN A 567 33.84 -37.63 -16.30
N SER A 568 32.66 -38.19 -16.59
CA SER A 568 32.37 -38.80 -17.90
C SER A 568 31.42 -37.89 -18.69
N CYS A 569 31.82 -37.47 -19.89
CA CYS A 569 31.03 -36.55 -20.71
C CYS A 569 30.54 -37.23 -22.00
N GLN A 570 29.25 -37.12 -22.28
CA GLN A 570 28.67 -37.39 -23.59
C GLN A 570 28.45 -36.06 -24.31
N VAL A 571 29.21 -35.82 -25.38
CA VAL A 571 29.12 -34.58 -26.17
C VAL A 571 28.20 -34.79 -27.37
N VAL A 572 27.21 -33.90 -27.53
CA VAL A 572 26.25 -33.88 -28.63
C VAL A 572 26.63 -32.75 -29.60
N SER A 573 26.76 -33.08 -30.88
CA SER A 573 27.07 -32.09 -31.93
C SER A 573 25.94 -31.06 -32.08
N PRO A 574 26.23 -29.76 -32.32
CA PRO A 574 25.21 -28.75 -32.61
C PRO A 574 24.53 -28.96 -33.98
N THR A 575 25.14 -29.74 -34.88
CA THR A 575 24.64 -29.93 -36.25
C THR A 575 23.87 -31.25 -36.40
N GLY A 576 22.77 -31.21 -37.16
CA GLY A 576 22.00 -32.40 -37.53
C GLY A 576 21.16 -33.01 -36.42
N VAL A 577 20.89 -32.27 -35.34
CA VAL A 577 20.05 -32.70 -34.21
C VAL A 577 18.72 -31.93 -34.28
N ASP A 578 17.66 -32.63 -34.66
CA ASP A 578 16.29 -32.11 -34.58
C ASP A 578 15.71 -32.26 -33.15
N ASP A 579 14.52 -31.70 -32.94
CA ASP A 579 13.86 -31.67 -31.63
C ASP A 579 13.65 -33.08 -31.04
N GLU A 580 13.30 -34.06 -31.88
CA GLU A 580 13.06 -35.43 -31.43
C GLU A 580 14.37 -36.16 -31.11
N THR A 581 15.42 -35.96 -31.90
CA THR A 581 16.76 -36.49 -31.63
C THR A 581 17.31 -35.92 -30.33
N ARG A 582 17.07 -34.62 -30.07
CA ARG A 582 17.45 -33.95 -28.81
C ARG A 582 16.74 -34.59 -27.62
N ARG A 583 15.41 -34.73 -27.68
CA ARG A 583 14.61 -35.39 -26.63
C ARG A 583 15.03 -36.84 -26.41
N ALA A 584 15.19 -37.62 -27.47
CA ALA A 584 15.62 -39.01 -27.40
C ALA A 584 17.02 -39.15 -26.76
N THR A 585 17.94 -38.23 -27.04
CA THR A 585 19.27 -38.20 -26.44
C THR A 585 19.22 -37.97 -24.94
N VAL A 586 18.40 -37.02 -24.48
CA VAL A 586 18.18 -36.76 -23.04
C VAL A 586 17.55 -37.98 -22.36
N ARG A 587 16.49 -38.56 -22.94
CA ARG A 587 15.85 -39.77 -22.40
C ARG A 587 16.83 -40.94 -22.30
N GLY A 588 17.64 -41.17 -23.34
CA GLY A 588 18.67 -42.22 -23.34
C GLY A 588 19.74 -42.00 -22.28
N PHE A 589 20.22 -40.75 -22.13
CA PHE A 589 21.19 -40.39 -21.10
C PHE A 589 20.67 -40.64 -19.67
N LEU A 590 19.39 -40.32 -19.42
CA LEU A 590 18.74 -40.51 -18.12
C LEU A 590 18.33 -41.97 -17.84
N ALA A 591 18.03 -42.73 -18.90
CA ALA A 591 17.71 -44.15 -18.80
C ALA A 591 18.95 -45.00 -18.47
N ASP A 592 20.14 -44.57 -18.89
CA ASP A 592 21.40 -45.21 -18.50
C ASP A 592 21.66 -45.03 -16.98
N ARG A 593 21.80 -46.15 -16.27
CA ARG A 593 22.02 -46.20 -14.81
C ARG A 593 23.44 -46.62 -14.44
N SER A 594 24.39 -46.63 -15.38
CA SER A 594 25.79 -47.02 -15.15
C SER A 594 26.51 -46.16 -14.11
N ALA A 595 26.18 -44.86 -14.05
CA ALA A 595 26.67 -43.92 -13.05
C ALA A 595 25.68 -42.75 -12.87
N PRO A 596 25.75 -41.99 -11.75
CA PRO A 596 24.85 -40.88 -11.48
C PRO A 596 24.89 -39.80 -12.57
N ALA A 597 23.72 -39.39 -13.07
CA ALA A 597 23.59 -38.25 -13.98
C ALA A 597 23.72 -36.96 -13.17
N ARG A 598 24.86 -36.26 -13.30
CA ARG A 598 25.17 -35.06 -12.49
C ARG A 598 24.57 -33.80 -13.11
N GLY A 599 24.64 -33.68 -14.43
CA GLY A 599 24.11 -32.50 -15.10
C GLY A 599 23.97 -32.62 -16.60
N ILE A 600 23.13 -31.75 -17.13
CA ILE A 600 22.96 -31.51 -18.57
C ILE A 600 23.38 -30.06 -18.82
N ILE A 601 24.34 -29.85 -19.72
CA ILE A 601 24.89 -28.54 -20.05
C ILE A 601 24.49 -28.20 -21.48
N TYR A 602 23.80 -27.08 -21.65
CA TYR A 602 23.27 -26.64 -22.94
C TYR A 602 24.01 -25.40 -23.45
N LEU A 603 24.89 -25.59 -24.44
CA LEU A 603 25.66 -24.50 -25.08
C LEU A 603 25.23 -24.22 -26.53
N THR A 604 24.42 -25.08 -27.15
CA THR A 604 23.97 -24.88 -28.55
C THR A 604 23.23 -23.56 -28.76
N GLY A 605 22.62 -23.00 -27.70
CA GLY A 605 22.02 -21.66 -27.73
C GLY A 605 23.02 -20.52 -28.01
N LEU A 606 24.33 -20.74 -27.82
CA LEU A 606 25.38 -19.76 -28.15
C LEU A 606 25.54 -19.50 -29.64
N ASP A 607 25.05 -20.42 -30.48
CA ASP A 607 25.12 -20.31 -31.94
C ASP A 607 24.05 -19.35 -32.51
N VAL A 608 23.07 -18.96 -31.67
CA VAL A 608 22.04 -17.99 -32.03
C VAL A 608 22.65 -16.58 -32.03
N GLN A 609 22.89 -16.04 -33.22
CA GLN A 609 23.43 -14.69 -33.46
C GLN A 609 22.29 -13.70 -33.80
N GLY A 610 22.43 -12.43 -33.43
CA GLY A 610 21.43 -11.40 -33.78
C GLY A 610 21.59 -10.13 -32.97
N ASP A 611 22.58 -9.30 -33.30
CA ASP A 611 22.84 -8.03 -32.60
C ASP A 611 21.91 -6.88 -33.06
N SER A 612 21.25 -7.01 -34.22
CA SER A 612 20.36 -5.97 -34.80
C SER A 612 18.98 -6.49 -35.24
N GLN A 613 18.89 -7.74 -35.69
CA GLN A 613 17.62 -8.46 -35.90
C GLN A 613 17.79 -9.91 -35.40
N PRO A 614 16.93 -10.40 -34.49
CA PRO A 614 17.01 -11.77 -34.00
C PRO A 614 16.55 -12.75 -35.09
N ASP A 615 17.38 -13.76 -35.38
CA ASP A 615 16.95 -14.93 -36.13
C ASP A 615 16.03 -15.77 -35.25
N PHE A 616 14.71 -15.58 -35.41
CA PHE A 616 13.71 -16.27 -34.59
C PHE A 616 13.67 -17.77 -34.82
N ASP A 617 14.00 -18.26 -36.02
CA ASP A 617 13.98 -19.69 -36.32
C ASP A 617 15.18 -20.38 -35.66
N ALA A 618 16.35 -19.75 -35.69
CA ALA A 618 17.51 -20.20 -34.91
C ALA A 618 17.26 -20.09 -33.40
N ALA A 619 16.68 -18.98 -32.93
CA ALA A 619 16.35 -18.78 -31.51
C ALA A 619 15.31 -19.81 -31.01
N ARG A 620 14.35 -20.19 -31.84
CA ARG A 620 13.40 -21.26 -31.55
C ARG A 620 14.10 -22.62 -31.53
N SER A 621 14.80 -22.98 -32.61
CA SER A 621 15.31 -24.35 -32.79
C SER A 621 16.51 -24.67 -31.90
N HIS A 622 17.39 -23.70 -31.66
CA HIS A 622 18.65 -23.89 -30.93
C HIS A 622 18.74 -23.07 -29.64
N GLY A 623 17.94 -22.00 -29.50
CA GLY A 623 17.84 -21.19 -28.28
C GLY A 623 16.81 -21.74 -27.30
N TRP A 624 15.69 -21.05 -27.13
CA TRP A 624 14.69 -21.36 -26.10
C TRP A 624 13.89 -22.64 -26.38
N GLY A 625 13.60 -22.99 -27.64
CA GLY A 625 12.87 -24.22 -27.97
C GLY A 625 13.74 -25.47 -27.77
N GLY A 626 15.03 -25.40 -28.09
CA GLY A 626 15.96 -26.49 -27.76
C GLY A 626 16.15 -26.70 -26.26
N VAL A 627 16.13 -25.62 -25.46
CA VAL A 627 16.08 -25.72 -23.99
C VAL A 627 14.78 -26.37 -23.52
N LEU A 628 13.64 -26.00 -24.11
CA LEU A 628 12.35 -26.59 -23.77
C LEU A 628 12.33 -28.10 -24.02
N ASP A 629 12.85 -28.56 -25.15
CA ASP A 629 12.96 -29.99 -25.46
C ASP A 629 13.79 -30.76 -24.43
N VAL A 630 14.93 -30.18 -24.01
CA VAL A 630 15.79 -30.80 -22.99
C VAL A 630 15.05 -30.93 -21.67
N VAL A 631 14.35 -29.88 -21.24
CA VAL A 631 13.62 -29.85 -19.97
C VAL A 631 12.43 -30.79 -20.01
N GLN A 632 11.64 -30.79 -21.09
CA GLN A 632 10.50 -31.70 -21.26
C GLN A 632 10.95 -33.16 -21.20
N ALA A 633 12.00 -33.52 -21.94
CA ALA A 633 12.54 -34.88 -21.90
C ALA A 633 13.09 -35.27 -20.51
N ALA A 634 13.70 -34.32 -19.79
CA ALA A 634 14.19 -34.55 -18.43
C ALA A 634 13.05 -34.73 -17.42
N ALA A 635 12.00 -33.90 -17.50
CA ALA A 635 10.82 -33.96 -16.64
C ALA A 635 9.98 -35.23 -16.89
N GLU A 636 9.87 -35.67 -18.14
CA GLU A 636 9.15 -36.89 -18.54
C GLU A 636 9.88 -38.19 -18.18
N THR A 637 11.16 -38.12 -17.83
CA THR A 637 12.00 -39.31 -17.54
C THR A 637 12.36 -39.38 -16.07
N PRO A 638 11.67 -40.22 -15.27
CA PRO A 638 11.92 -40.33 -13.84
C PRO A 638 13.38 -40.69 -13.54
N SER A 639 14.05 -39.90 -12.71
CA SER A 639 15.39 -40.18 -12.20
C SER A 639 15.40 -40.09 -10.67
N PRO A 640 15.99 -41.07 -9.95
CA PRO A 640 16.12 -40.98 -8.49
C PRO A 640 17.05 -39.83 -8.06
N HIS A 641 17.93 -39.38 -8.97
CA HIS A 641 18.75 -38.19 -8.82
C HIS A 641 18.55 -37.34 -10.09
N PRO A 642 17.61 -36.38 -10.09
CA PRO A 642 17.42 -35.50 -11.23
C PRO A 642 18.71 -34.69 -11.48
N PRO A 643 19.17 -34.59 -12.73
CA PRO A 643 20.41 -33.86 -13.03
C PRO A 643 20.18 -32.35 -12.92
N ARG A 644 21.25 -31.63 -12.57
CA ARG A 644 21.25 -30.16 -12.64
C ARG A 644 21.30 -29.71 -14.10
N ILE A 645 20.44 -28.80 -14.53
CA ILE A 645 20.48 -28.21 -15.88
C ILE A 645 21.29 -26.90 -15.87
N TRP A 646 22.27 -26.78 -16.75
CA TRP A 646 23.11 -25.60 -16.92
C TRP A 646 22.85 -24.98 -18.29
N LEU A 647 22.37 -23.75 -18.29
CA LEU A 647 22.07 -22.98 -19.50
C LEU A 647 23.12 -21.89 -19.67
N VAL A 648 23.85 -21.93 -20.78
CA VAL A 648 24.92 -20.98 -21.08
C VAL A 648 24.47 -20.02 -22.17
N THR A 649 24.51 -18.73 -21.88
CA THR A 649 24.22 -17.65 -22.83
C THR A 649 25.42 -16.72 -22.97
N ARG A 650 25.35 -15.78 -23.92
CA ARG A 650 26.40 -14.80 -24.16
C ARG A 650 25.83 -13.40 -24.28
N GLY A 651 26.22 -12.50 -23.38
CA GLY A 651 25.77 -11.11 -23.35
C GLY A 651 24.25 -10.95 -23.27
N ALA A 652 23.52 -11.96 -22.78
CA ALA A 652 22.07 -11.93 -22.66
C ALA A 652 21.60 -11.03 -21.51
N GLN A 653 22.48 -10.72 -20.56
CA GLN A 653 22.19 -9.84 -19.42
C GLN A 653 23.13 -8.63 -19.39
N ALA A 654 22.56 -7.47 -19.06
CA ALA A 654 23.34 -6.29 -18.73
C ALA A 654 23.94 -6.45 -17.32
N VAL A 655 25.27 -6.44 -17.24
CA VAL A 655 26.06 -6.64 -16.02
C VAL A 655 27.02 -5.45 -15.91
N ALA A 656 26.91 -4.67 -14.83
CA ALA A 656 27.58 -3.39 -14.51
C ALA A 656 26.87 -2.08 -14.96
N ASP A 657 27.19 -0.98 -14.26
CA ASP A 657 26.72 0.41 -14.47
C ASP A 657 27.30 1.10 -15.72
N SER A 658 27.77 0.34 -16.70
CA SER A 658 28.06 0.87 -18.02
C SER A 658 26.75 1.08 -18.76
N GLY A 659 26.14 2.25 -18.53
CA GLY A 659 24.99 2.72 -19.30
C GLY A 659 25.14 2.39 -20.79
N ASN A 660 24.11 1.72 -21.34
CA ASN A 660 24.05 1.22 -22.72
C ASN A 660 25.01 0.06 -23.09
N ALA A 661 25.34 -0.86 -22.19
CA ALA A 661 25.87 -2.16 -22.61
C ALA A 661 24.82 -2.93 -23.45
N ALA A 662 25.02 -2.99 -24.75
CA ALA A 662 24.07 -3.65 -25.65
C ALA A 662 24.04 -5.17 -25.41
N VAL A 663 22.83 -5.72 -25.25
CA VAL A 663 22.56 -7.14 -24.96
C VAL A 663 22.30 -7.95 -26.24
N THR A 664 22.62 -9.24 -26.19
CA THR A 664 22.29 -10.22 -27.25
C THR A 664 20.81 -10.60 -27.12
N LEU A 665 19.94 -9.87 -27.81
CA LEU A 665 18.48 -10.05 -27.71
C LEU A 665 18.03 -11.47 -28.05
N ALA A 666 18.64 -12.12 -29.04
CA ALA A 666 18.24 -13.45 -29.51
C ALA A 666 18.43 -14.56 -28.45
N GLN A 667 19.33 -14.38 -27.47
CA GLN A 667 19.59 -15.34 -26.39
C GLN A 667 18.89 -14.97 -25.08
N SER A 668 18.37 -13.75 -24.96
CA SER A 668 17.69 -13.25 -23.76
C SER A 668 16.46 -14.07 -23.32
N PRO A 669 15.62 -14.62 -24.23
CA PRO A 669 14.47 -15.44 -23.84
C PRO A 669 14.81 -16.68 -23.02
N VAL A 670 16.02 -17.23 -23.15
CA VAL A 670 16.49 -18.38 -22.37
C VAL A 670 16.48 -18.05 -20.87
N TRP A 671 16.80 -16.81 -20.48
CA TRP A 671 16.76 -16.38 -19.07
C TRP A 671 15.34 -16.32 -18.50
N GLY A 672 14.37 -15.89 -19.31
CA GLY A 672 12.95 -15.92 -18.95
C GLY A 672 12.46 -17.36 -18.75
N LEU A 673 12.74 -18.23 -19.73
CA LEU A 673 12.37 -19.65 -19.66
C LEU A 673 13.03 -20.35 -18.45
N ALA A 674 14.31 -20.09 -18.20
CA ALA A 674 15.03 -20.63 -17.05
C ALA A 674 14.43 -20.25 -15.70
N ARG A 675 13.83 -19.05 -15.57
CA ARG A 675 13.10 -18.66 -14.35
C ARG A 675 11.83 -19.47 -14.16
N VAL A 676 11.12 -19.75 -15.27
CA VAL A 676 9.93 -20.63 -15.25
C VAL A 676 10.33 -22.05 -14.87
N ILE A 677 11.40 -22.60 -15.47
CA ILE A 677 11.92 -23.93 -15.14
C ILE A 677 12.28 -24.04 -13.66
N ALA A 678 12.94 -23.03 -13.08
CA ALA A 678 13.30 -23.04 -11.67
C ALA A 678 12.08 -23.03 -10.72
N ALA A 679 10.94 -22.49 -11.18
CA ALA A 679 9.69 -22.46 -10.42
C ALA A 679 8.85 -23.75 -10.61
N GLU A 680 8.77 -24.27 -11.83
CA GLU A 680 7.95 -25.45 -12.15
C GLU A 680 8.67 -26.78 -11.86
N HIS A 681 10.00 -26.81 -12.07
CA HIS A 681 10.85 -27.99 -11.92
C HIS A 681 12.06 -27.70 -11.01
N PRO A 682 11.85 -27.35 -9.72
CA PRO A 682 12.93 -27.03 -8.80
C PRO A 682 13.94 -28.18 -8.61
N GLU A 683 13.52 -29.43 -8.84
CA GLU A 683 14.36 -30.62 -8.80
C GLU A 683 15.47 -30.65 -9.86
N LEU A 684 15.33 -29.90 -10.96
CA LEU A 684 16.35 -29.78 -12.01
C LEU A 684 17.40 -28.69 -11.71
N ALA A 685 17.24 -27.94 -10.62
CA ALA A 685 18.18 -26.93 -10.12
C ALA A 685 18.78 -26.03 -11.23
N CYS A 686 17.93 -25.53 -12.13
CA CYS A 686 18.33 -24.85 -13.36
C CYS A 686 19.22 -23.62 -13.11
N THR A 687 20.47 -23.67 -13.55
CA THR A 687 21.46 -22.60 -13.44
C THR A 687 21.64 -21.88 -14.75
N ARG A 688 21.75 -20.55 -14.70
CA ARG A 688 22.05 -19.69 -15.84
C ARG A 688 23.45 -19.10 -15.69
N ILE A 689 24.28 -19.25 -16.73
CA ILE A 689 25.59 -18.62 -16.83
C ILE A 689 25.62 -17.75 -18.08
N ASP A 690 25.85 -16.44 -17.92
CA ASP A 690 26.01 -15.52 -19.06
C ASP A 690 27.48 -15.14 -19.27
N LEU A 691 28.01 -15.42 -20.45
CA LEU A 691 29.39 -15.13 -20.85
C LEU A 691 29.54 -13.71 -21.42
N ASP A 692 30.78 -13.27 -21.59
CA ASP A 692 31.11 -12.00 -22.25
C ASP A 692 30.59 -11.94 -23.69
N ARG A 693 30.00 -10.81 -24.08
CA ARG A 693 29.56 -10.61 -25.47
C ARG A 693 30.71 -10.68 -26.46
N ASP A 694 31.85 -10.03 -26.17
CA ASP A 694 33.07 -10.13 -26.97
C ASP A 694 34.00 -11.21 -26.41
N ARG A 695 34.09 -12.32 -27.13
CA ARG A 695 34.94 -13.48 -26.79
C ARG A 695 36.41 -13.12 -26.56
N ARG A 696 36.92 -12.07 -27.19
CA ARG A 696 38.32 -11.64 -27.03
C ARG A 696 38.62 -11.10 -25.63
N ARG A 697 37.59 -10.78 -24.84
CA ARG A 697 37.73 -10.28 -23.47
C ARG A 697 38.01 -11.40 -22.47
N ASN A 698 37.81 -12.67 -22.85
CA ASN A 698 38.04 -13.80 -21.98
C ASN A 698 38.58 -15.01 -22.75
N ALA A 699 39.89 -15.28 -22.61
CA ALA A 699 40.54 -16.40 -23.30
C ALA A 699 40.34 -17.77 -22.60
N ASN A 700 39.81 -17.79 -21.37
CA ASN A 700 39.77 -18.97 -20.51
C ASN A 700 38.34 -19.44 -20.19
N GLU A 701 37.36 -19.15 -21.05
CA GLU A 701 35.93 -19.43 -20.78
C GLU A 701 35.66 -20.90 -20.42
N ALA A 702 36.31 -21.85 -21.09
CA ALA A 702 36.14 -23.27 -20.82
C ALA A 702 36.63 -23.67 -19.42
N ASP A 703 37.71 -23.06 -18.94
CA ASP A 703 38.26 -23.34 -17.61
C ASP A 703 37.37 -22.72 -16.53
N GLN A 704 36.90 -21.49 -16.73
CA GLN A 704 35.97 -20.83 -15.80
C GLN A 704 34.61 -21.52 -15.71
N LEU A 705 34.07 -21.99 -16.84
CA LEU A 705 32.85 -22.80 -16.86
C LEU A 705 33.05 -24.12 -16.10
N ALA A 706 34.19 -24.79 -16.31
CA ALA A 706 34.50 -26.02 -15.58
C ALA A 706 34.65 -25.77 -14.07
N GLU A 707 35.23 -24.64 -13.66
CA GLU A 707 35.33 -24.25 -12.25
C GLU A 707 33.95 -23.97 -11.63
N GLU A 708 33.11 -23.16 -12.30
CA GLU A 708 31.75 -22.84 -11.83
C GLU A 708 30.86 -24.09 -11.74
N ILE A 709 30.90 -24.96 -12.75
CA ILE A 709 30.08 -26.17 -12.80
C ILE A 709 30.53 -27.19 -11.75
N CYS A 710 31.83 -27.25 -11.44
CA CYS A 710 32.36 -28.12 -10.40
C CYS A 710 32.20 -27.55 -8.98
N PHE A 711 31.80 -26.29 -8.84
CA PHE A 711 31.62 -25.64 -7.56
C PHE A 711 30.25 -25.98 -6.95
N ALA A 712 30.21 -26.42 -5.69
CA ALA A 712 28.99 -26.78 -4.97
C ALA A 712 28.22 -25.54 -4.46
N GLY A 713 28.19 -24.47 -5.26
CA GLY A 713 27.50 -23.23 -4.96
C GLY A 713 25.99 -23.33 -5.17
N ARG A 714 25.25 -22.50 -4.41
CA ARG A 714 23.80 -22.33 -4.51
C ARG A 714 23.36 -21.27 -5.51
N GLU A 715 24.31 -20.56 -6.10
CA GLU A 715 24.02 -19.52 -7.09
C GLU A 715 23.43 -20.14 -8.35
N ASP A 716 22.36 -19.54 -8.86
CA ASP A 716 21.60 -20.00 -10.02
C ASP A 716 21.58 -18.96 -11.16
N GLN A 717 22.14 -17.77 -10.93
CA GLN A 717 22.26 -16.66 -11.87
C GLN A 717 23.67 -16.07 -11.79
N VAL A 718 24.52 -16.47 -12.74
CA VAL A 718 25.94 -16.12 -12.76
C VAL A 718 26.26 -15.43 -14.08
N ALA A 719 27.14 -14.43 -14.02
CA ALA A 719 27.72 -13.83 -15.21
C ALA A 719 29.24 -13.80 -15.09
N LEU A 720 29.92 -14.15 -16.18
CA LEU A 720 31.37 -14.09 -16.31
C LEU A 720 31.71 -12.90 -17.22
N ARG A 721 32.46 -11.93 -16.70
CA ARG A 721 32.82 -10.68 -17.40
C ARG A 721 34.29 -10.34 -17.20
N ALA A 722 35.06 -10.29 -18.30
CA ALA A 722 36.49 -10.02 -18.31
C ALA A 722 37.29 -10.85 -17.28
N GLY A 723 36.88 -12.11 -17.08
CA GLY A 723 37.47 -13.02 -16.10
C GLY A 723 36.89 -12.92 -14.68
N ASP A 724 36.07 -11.91 -14.37
CA ASP A 724 35.40 -11.77 -13.08
C ASP A 724 34.06 -12.52 -13.02
N ARG A 725 33.74 -13.06 -11.85
CA ARG A 725 32.46 -13.71 -11.55
C ARG A 725 31.50 -12.75 -10.85
N TRP A 726 30.28 -12.70 -11.36
CA TRP A 726 29.19 -11.85 -10.86
C TRP A 726 27.95 -12.69 -10.58
N VAL A 727 27.25 -12.38 -9.49
CA VAL A 727 26.01 -13.05 -9.10
C VAL A 727 24.85 -12.05 -9.04
N ALA A 728 23.66 -12.50 -9.41
CA ALA A 728 22.47 -11.65 -9.42
C ALA A 728 21.80 -11.58 -8.04
N ARG A 729 21.30 -10.40 -7.68
CA ARG A 729 20.47 -10.15 -6.49
C ARG A 729 19.31 -9.25 -6.86
N LEU A 730 18.15 -9.49 -6.25
CA LEU A 730 17.01 -8.58 -6.36
C LEU A 730 17.06 -7.59 -5.18
N ARG A 731 16.99 -6.29 -5.45
CA ARG A 731 16.92 -5.26 -4.39
C ARG A 731 15.76 -4.28 -4.64
N PRO A 732 15.19 -3.65 -3.59
CA PRO A 732 14.23 -2.56 -3.77
C PRO A 732 14.89 -1.37 -4.49
N ALA A 733 14.24 -0.82 -5.50
CA ALA A 733 14.82 0.22 -6.36
C ALA A 733 14.90 1.61 -5.69
N HIS A 734 14.27 1.79 -4.52
CA HIS A 734 14.32 3.02 -3.71
C HIS A 734 15.54 3.06 -2.76
N GLN A 735 16.04 1.90 -2.29
CA GLN A 735 17.22 1.83 -1.42
C GLN A 735 18.50 2.30 -2.12
N GLY A 736 18.52 2.37 -3.46
CA GLY A 736 19.60 2.99 -4.22
C GLY A 736 19.44 4.50 -4.49
N LYS A 737 18.39 5.16 -3.97
CA LYS A 737 18.00 6.53 -4.39
C LYS A 737 17.75 7.53 -3.26
N ALA A 738 17.63 7.08 -2.00
CA ALA A 738 17.13 7.91 -0.90
C ALA A 738 18.02 9.12 -0.52
N ASN A 739 19.26 9.22 -1.01
CA ASN A 739 20.19 10.31 -0.64
C ASN A 739 20.92 10.96 -1.84
N GLU A 740 20.49 10.72 -3.08
CA GLU A 740 21.15 11.31 -4.25
C GLU A 740 20.21 12.27 -5.00
N LEU A 741 20.50 13.58 -4.89
CA LEU A 741 19.89 14.62 -5.72
C LEU A 741 20.09 14.28 -7.20
N ARG A 742 19.00 13.97 -7.89
CA ARG A 742 19.02 13.71 -9.34
C ARG A 742 19.19 15.01 -10.10
N ILE A 743 20.35 15.19 -10.73
CA ILE A 743 20.62 16.33 -11.62
C ILE A 743 20.04 16.01 -13.01
N PRO A 744 19.08 16.80 -13.54
CA PRO A 744 18.61 16.65 -14.92
C PRO A 744 19.79 16.83 -15.90
N ARG A 745 20.21 15.74 -16.56
CA ARG A 745 21.35 15.79 -17.49
C ARG A 745 20.98 16.56 -18.76
N GLY A 746 21.81 17.53 -19.14
CA GLY A 746 21.69 18.26 -20.40
C GLY A 746 20.54 19.27 -20.48
N GLN A 747 19.89 19.58 -19.36
CA GLN A 747 18.81 20.58 -19.29
C GLN A 747 19.10 21.59 -18.16
N PRO A 748 18.80 22.88 -18.38
CA PRO A 748 18.74 23.87 -17.31
C PRO A 748 17.82 23.38 -16.20
N HIS A 749 18.23 23.58 -14.95
CA HIS A 749 17.49 23.09 -13.81
C HIS A 749 17.52 24.09 -12.66
N ARG A 750 16.51 24.00 -11.80
CA ARG A 750 16.32 24.83 -10.61
C ARG A 750 15.96 23.96 -9.42
N LEU A 751 16.45 24.35 -8.23
CA LEU A 751 16.04 23.75 -6.97
C LEU A 751 14.65 24.27 -6.58
N GLU A 752 13.71 23.35 -6.42
CA GLU A 752 12.32 23.66 -6.07
C GLU A 752 11.92 22.96 -4.77
N ILE A 753 11.02 23.60 -4.03
CA ILE A 753 10.41 23.04 -2.83
C ILE A 753 9.26 22.13 -3.27
N ILE A 754 9.33 20.86 -2.88
CA ILE A 754 8.31 19.85 -3.18
C ILE A 754 7.21 19.87 -2.12
N SER A 755 7.63 19.94 -0.86
CA SER A 755 6.77 20.22 0.29
C SER A 755 7.53 21.09 1.29
N ARG A 756 6.80 21.97 1.99
CA ARG A 756 7.36 22.80 3.07
C ARG A 756 7.27 22.05 4.40
N GLY A 757 8.15 22.38 5.34
CA GLY A 757 8.21 21.83 6.70
C GLY A 757 9.41 20.92 6.97
N GLN A 758 10.09 20.42 5.93
CA GLN A 758 11.27 19.55 6.04
C GLN A 758 12.36 19.98 5.05
N LEU A 759 13.63 19.93 5.46
CA LEU A 759 14.76 20.32 4.61
C LEU A 759 15.00 19.35 3.44
N ASP A 760 14.58 18.11 3.59
CA ASP A 760 14.87 17.02 2.64
C ASP A 760 13.86 17.03 1.47
N ALA A 761 12.84 17.88 1.52
CA ALA A 761 11.77 18.00 0.54
C ALA A 761 12.07 19.01 -0.59
N VAL A 762 13.30 19.02 -1.10
CA VAL A 762 13.74 19.85 -2.23
C VAL A 762 14.32 19.00 -3.36
N GLU A 763 14.00 19.33 -4.61
CA GLU A 763 14.49 18.60 -5.79
C GLU A 763 15.00 19.54 -6.87
N LEU A 764 15.96 19.07 -7.67
CA LEU A 764 16.35 19.72 -8.91
C LEU A 764 15.38 19.37 -10.04
N ARG A 765 14.66 20.36 -10.55
CA ARG A 765 13.70 20.21 -11.63
C ARG A 765 14.17 20.90 -12.90
N ALA A 766 13.96 20.25 -14.04
CA ALA A 766 14.24 20.85 -15.33
C ALA A 766 13.35 22.07 -15.54
N VAL A 767 13.95 23.18 -15.97
CA VAL A 767 13.24 24.43 -16.27
C VAL A 767 13.50 24.87 -17.71
N PRO A 768 12.49 25.40 -18.41
CA PRO A 768 12.69 25.95 -19.74
C PRO A 768 13.58 27.19 -19.67
N ARG A 769 14.53 27.28 -20.59
CA ARG A 769 15.36 28.48 -20.77
C ARG A 769 14.64 29.49 -21.65
N GLY A 770 14.43 30.70 -21.13
CA GLY A 770 13.81 31.81 -21.84
C GLY A 770 14.84 32.84 -22.32
N ALA A 771 14.53 33.57 -23.39
CA ALA A 771 15.31 34.73 -23.80
C ALA A 771 14.93 35.97 -22.95
N PRO A 772 15.86 36.87 -22.63
CA PRO A 772 15.55 38.07 -21.84
C PRO A 772 14.63 39.04 -22.59
N GLY A 773 13.63 39.56 -21.90
CA GLY A 773 12.76 40.65 -22.39
C GLY A 773 13.42 42.03 -22.31
N PRO A 774 12.73 43.11 -22.75
CA PRO A 774 13.27 44.47 -22.66
C PRO A 774 13.70 44.83 -21.23
N GLY A 775 14.93 45.31 -21.06
CA GLY A 775 15.50 45.66 -19.75
C GLY A 775 15.93 44.47 -18.88
N GLU A 776 15.85 43.23 -19.37
CA GLU A 776 16.26 42.04 -18.63
C GLU A 776 17.64 41.52 -19.08
N VAL A 777 18.26 40.75 -18.19
CA VAL A 777 19.54 40.07 -18.42
C VAL A 777 19.40 38.60 -18.03
N GLU A 778 19.91 37.72 -18.89
CA GLU A 778 20.08 36.31 -18.57
C GLU A 778 21.49 36.07 -18.04
N ILE A 779 21.58 35.44 -16.86
CA ILE A 779 22.84 35.14 -16.18
C ILE A 779 22.96 33.62 -16.04
N GLU A 780 24.09 33.04 -16.48
CA GLU A 780 24.51 31.69 -16.09
C GLU A 780 25.07 31.76 -14.67
N VAL A 781 24.35 31.17 -13.73
CA VAL A 781 24.68 31.24 -12.31
C VAL A 781 25.89 30.36 -12.03
N ARG A 782 26.93 30.94 -11.43
CA ARG A 782 28.13 30.22 -10.97
C ARG A 782 28.10 29.98 -9.46
N ALA A 783 27.55 30.95 -8.72
CA ALA A 783 27.34 30.86 -7.28
C ALA A 783 26.07 31.60 -6.88
N THR A 784 25.39 31.11 -5.84
CA THR A 784 24.17 31.73 -5.29
C THR A 784 24.24 31.81 -3.77
N GLY A 785 23.73 32.90 -3.20
CA GLY A 785 23.71 33.11 -1.76
C GLY A 785 22.53 32.40 -1.09
N LEU A 786 22.79 31.64 -0.01
CA LEU A 786 21.75 31.06 0.83
C LEU A 786 21.39 32.03 1.96
N ASN A 787 20.17 32.56 1.93
CA ASN A 787 19.70 33.54 2.89
C ASN A 787 18.76 32.93 3.92
N PHE A 788 18.58 33.62 5.06
CA PHE A 788 17.69 33.13 6.14
C PHE A 788 16.24 32.99 5.67
N ARG A 789 15.79 33.85 4.73
CA ARG A 789 14.51 33.72 4.04
C ARG A 789 14.36 32.33 3.40
N ASP A 790 15.38 31.82 2.72
CA ASP A 790 15.31 30.54 2.01
C ASP A 790 15.16 29.36 2.99
N VAL A 791 15.82 29.42 4.13
CA VAL A 791 15.69 28.38 5.18
C VAL A 791 14.29 28.40 5.80
N LEU A 792 13.79 29.57 6.17
CA LEU A 792 12.43 29.72 6.70
C LEU A 792 11.37 29.36 5.66
N ASN A 793 11.64 29.59 4.37
CA ASN A 793 10.79 29.23 3.25
C ASN A 793 10.60 27.70 3.19
N VAL A 794 11.69 26.94 3.22
CA VAL A 794 11.64 25.47 3.23
C VAL A 794 11.00 24.93 4.51
N LEU A 795 11.28 25.53 5.67
CA LEU A 795 10.74 25.08 6.96
C LEU A 795 9.29 25.52 7.24
N ASP A 796 8.65 26.25 6.32
CA ASP A 796 7.31 26.84 6.50
C ASP A 796 7.21 27.82 7.69
N LEU A 797 8.32 28.49 8.01
CA LEU A 797 8.42 29.44 9.12
C LEU A 797 8.46 30.91 8.65
N TYR A 798 8.40 31.15 7.34
CA TYR A 798 8.39 32.51 6.79
C TYR A 798 6.98 33.09 6.77
N PRO A 799 6.76 34.34 7.24
CA PRO A 799 5.43 34.96 7.18
C PRO A 799 5.06 35.32 5.73
N GLY A 800 3.94 34.78 5.23
CA GLY A 800 3.45 34.99 3.86
C GLY A 800 4.15 34.09 2.83
N ASP A 801 3.92 34.31 1.53
CA ASP A 801 4.66 33.59 0.48
C ASP A 801 6.01 34.28 0.21
N PRO A 802 7.15 33.68 0.63
CA PRO A 802 8.45 34.23 0.31
C PRO A 802 8.76 34.20 -1.18
N GLY A 803 8.10 33.37 -2.00
CA GLY A 803 8.47 33.13 -3.41
C GLY A 803 9.54 32.04 -3.59
N PRO A 804 10.18 31.95 -4.79
CA PRO A 804 11.13 30.88 -5.10
C PRO A 804 12.44 31.00 -4.29
N LEU A 805 13.15 29.86 -4.18
CA LEU A 805 14.44 29.76 -3.49
C LEU A 805 15.54 30.54 -4.22
N GLY A 806 16.37 31.23 -3.44
CA GLY A 806 17.42 32.09 -3.93
C GLY A 806 16.91 33.51 -4.22
N GLY A 807 17.75 34.49 -3.89
CA GLY A 807 17.48 35.90 -4.14
C GLY A 807 18.70 36.70 -4.62
N GLU A 808 19.87 36.06 -4.72
CA GLU A 808 21.11 36.70 -5.16
C GLU A 808 22.04 35.68 -5.80
N CYS A 809 22.84 36.12 -6.76
CA CYS A 809 23.85 35.28 -7.40
C CYS A 809 25.06 36.07 -7.88
N ALA A 810 26.12 35.32 -8.20
CA ALA A 810 27.18 35.76 -9.09
C ALA A 810 27.32 34.78 -10.26
N GLY A 811 27.59 35.31 -11.44
CA GLY A 811 27.60 34.53 -12.66
C GLY A 811 28.11 35.29 -13.86
N GLU A 812 27.84 34.75 -15.03
CA GLU A 812 28.24 35.32 -16.32
C GLU A 812 27.00 35.70 -17.11
N VAL A 813 26.98 36.91 -17.67
CA VAL A 813 25.92 37.34 -18.58
C VAL A 813 25.97 36.48 -19.84
N VAL A 814 24.87 35.85 -20.23
CA VAL A 814 24.80 35.03 -21.46
C VAL A 814 23.91 35.65 -22.53
N ALA A 815 22.94 36.48 -22.14
CA ALA A 815 22.11 37.26 -23.06
C ALA A 815 21.64 38.56 -22.39
N VAL A 816 21.39 39.59 -23.20
CA VAL A 816 20.83 40.87 -22.75
C VAL A 816 19.62 41.22 -23.61
N GLY A 817 18.59 41.77 -22.97
CA GLY A 817 17.38 42.22 -23.62
C GLY A 817 17.51 43.60 -24.26
N GLU A 818 16.47 44.00 -24.99
CA GLU A 818 16.41 45.33 -25.61
C GLU A 818 16.56 46.46 -24.56
N GLY A 819 17.36 47.47 -24.88
CA GLY A 819 17.57 48.65 -24.02
C GLY A 819 18.67 48.51 -22.94
N VAL A 820 19.26 47.32 -22.77
CA VAL A 820 20.36 47.10 -21.82
C VAL A 820 21.70 47.53 -22.45
N THR A 821 22.44 48.43 -21.80
CA THR A 821 23.69 49.00 -22.36
C THR A 821 24.90 48.92 -21.42
N HIS A 822 24.70 48.72 -20.12
CA HIS A 822 25.77 48.75 -19.10
C HIS A 822 26.42 47.39 -18.82
N VAL A 823 25.86 46.29 -19.36
CA VAL A 823 26.42 44.93 -19.32
C VAL A 823 26.26 44.26 -20.68
N LYS A 824 27.13 43.30 -21.00
CA LYS A 824 27.08 42.51 -22.25
C LYS A 824 27.38 41.03 -21.99
N PRO A 825 27.00 40.12 -22.92
CA PRO A 825 27.37 38.71 -22.81
C PRO A 825 28.87 38.51 -22.60
N GLY A 826 29.23 37.63 -21.67
CA GLY A 826 30.59 37.35 -21.21
C GLY A 826 31.04 38.16 -19.99
N ASP A 827 30.29 39.18 -19.56
CA ASP A 827 30.63 39.94 -18.36
C ASP A 827 30.37 39.12 -17.09
N ALA A 828 31.34 39.11 -16.18
CA ALA A 828 31.17 38.57 -14.83
C ALA A 828 30.42 39.58 -13.95
N VAL A 829 29.32 39.13 -13.33
CA VAL A 829 28.39 39.99 -12.61
C VAL A 829 27.95 39.39 -11.29
N LEU A 830 27.51 40.25 -10.37
CA LEU A 830 26.72 39.91 -9.20
C LEU A 830 25.35 40.58 -9.33
N ALA A 831 24.30 39.92 -8.84
CA ALA A 831 22.94 40.39 -9.06
C ALA A 831 21.99 40.02 -7.91
N LEU A 832 20.95 40.84 -7.73
CA LEU A 832 19.71 40.39 -7.09
C LEU A 832 18.88 39.65 -8.13
N ALA A 833 18.56 38.40 -7.83
CA ALA A 833 17.95 37.49 -8.78
C ALA A 833 17.05 36.50 -8.04
N PRO A 834 15.73 36.73 -8.02
CA PRO A 834 14.78 35.74 -7.51
C PRO A 834 14.92 34.42 -8.27
N ALA A 835 14.77 33.30 -7.59
CA ALA A 835 14.94 31.96 -8.19
C ALA A 835 16.38 31.62 -8.61
N SER A 836 17.39 32.27 -8.00
CA SER A 836 18.80 32.07 -8.33
C SER A 836 19.38 30.71 -7.97
N PHE A 837 18.65 29.84 -7.27
CA PHE A 837 19.02 28.43 -7.08
C PHE A 837 18.78 27.63 -8.37
N SER A 838 19.32 28.11 -9.49
CA SER A 838 19.06 27.68 -10.85
C SER A 838 20.35 27.74 -11.67
N THR A 839 20.44 26.98 -12.76
CA THR A 839 21.57 27.06 -13.71
C THR A 839 21.59 28.39 -14.45
N TYR A 840 20.40 28.91 -14.80
CA TYR A 840 20.22 30.21 -15.46
C TYR A 840 19.13 31.00 -14.75
N VAL A 841 19.29 32.32 -14.70
CA VAL A 841 18.29 33.22 -14.12
C VAL A 841 18.10 34.45 -14.98
N LEU A 842 16.85 34.90 -15.08
CA LEU A 842 16.47 36.17 -15.66
C LEU A 842 16.24 37.18 -14.55
N THR A 843 16.84 38.36 -14.66
CA THR A 843 16.62 39.46 -13.72
C THR A 843 16.66 40.80 -14.46
N LEU A 844 16.19 41.86 -13.81
CA LEU A 844 16.23 43.21 -14.35
C LEU A 844 17.67 43.72 -14.40
N ALA A 845 18.05 44.38 -15.49
CA ALA A 845 19.41 44.87 -15.68
C ALA A 845 19.85 45.88 -14.60
N GLU A 846 18.92 46.60 -13.98
CA GLU A 846 19.17 47.51 -12.85
C GLU A 846 19.61 46.81 -11.56
N PHE A 847 19.34 45.50 -11.44
CA PHE A 847 19.76 44.67 -10.30
C PHE A 847 21.11 43.98 -10.53
N VAL A 848 21.76 44.24 -11.65
CA VAL A 848 23.03 43.62 -12.06
C VAL A 848 24.17 44.62 -11.93
N ALA A 849 25.24 44.22 -11.25
CA ALA A 849 26.47 44.98 -11.11
C ALA A 849 27.69 44.16 -11.56
N PRO A 850 28.73 44.80 -12.13
CA PRO A 850 29.95 44.10 -12.52
C PRO A 850 30.67 43.51 -11.30
N LEU A 851 31.11 42.27 -11.39
CA LEU A 851 31.92 41.63 -10.37
C LEU A 851 33.37 42.15 -10.46
N PRO A 852 33.95 42.71 -9.38
CA PRO A 852 35.34 43.15 -9.40
C PRO A 852 36.30 42.00 -9.73
N LYS A 853 37.31 42.24 -10.58
CA LYS A 853 38.28 41.21 -10.99
C LYS A 853 39.06 40.56 -9.84
N SER A 854 39.14 41.25 -8.69
CA SER A 854 39.78 40.75 -7.48
C SER A 854 38.90 39.81 -6.66
N MET A 855 37.68 39.52 -7.10
CA MET A 855 36.66 38.78 -6.35
C MET A 855 36.25 37.52 -7.10
N SER A 856 36.14 36.41 -6.37
CA SER A 856 35.58 35.15 -6.88
C SER A 856 34.05 35.23 -7.01
N MET A 857 33.46 34.30 -7.77
CA MET A 857 32.01 34.20 -7.90
C MET A 857 31.36 33.91 -6.54
N GLU A 858 31.97 33.03 -5.75
CA GLU A 858 31.50 32.67 -4.42
C GLU A 858 31.50 33.88 -3.48
N GLN A 859 32.55 34.70 -3.50
CA GLN A 859 32.57 35.96 -2.74
C GLN A 859 31.51 36.94 -3.25
N GLY A 860 31.37 37.08 -4.57
CA GLY A 860 30.37 37.97 -5.18
C GLY A 860 28.94 37.62 -4.78
N ALA A 861 28.62 36.33 -4.68
CA ALA A 861 27.29 35.85 -4.30
C ALA A 861 26.91 36.14 -2.84
N THR A 862 27.86 36.56 -1.99
CA THR A 862 27.59 36.90 -0.57
C THR A 862 27.25 38.39 -0.34
N ILE A 863 27.31 39.21 -1.39
CA ILE A 863 27.26 40.67 -1.27
C ILE A 863 25.85 41.25 -1.42
N PRO A 864 25.07 40.97 -2.50
CA PRO A 864 23.90 41.75 -2.87
C PRO A 864 22.89 41.97 -1.73
N ILE A 865 22.33 40.91 -1.15
CA ILE A 865 21.29 40.99 -0.12
C ILE A 865 21.90 41.51 1.18
N CYS A 866 23.04 40.98 1.61
CA CYS A 866 23.64 41.35 2.90
C CYS A 866 23.99 42.84 2.97
N PHE A 867 24.71 43.35 1.97
CA PHE A 867 25.13 44.76 1.94
C PHE A 867 23.97 45.68 1.60
N LEU A 868 23.06 45.33 0.68
CA LEU A 868 21.93 46.19 0.39
C LEU A 868 21.01 46.34 1.60
N SER A 869 20.75 45.25 2.33
CA SER A 869 19.94 45.28 3.56
C SER A 869 20.58 46.18 4.62
N ALA A 870 21.87 45.98 4.89
CA ALA A 870 22.61 46.77 5.88
C ALA A 870 22.72 48.25 5.48
N TYR A 871 23.03 48.54 4.22
CA TYR A 871 23.13 49.91 3.70
C TYR A 871 21.78 50.62 3.72
N TYR A 872 20.71 49.94 3.31
CA TYR A 872 19.37 50.50 3.35
C TYR A 872 18.94 50.81 4.78
N ALA A 873 19.15 49.89 5.72
CA ALA A 873 18.80 50.09 7.12
C ALA A 873 19.62 51.20 7.79
N LEU A 874 20.95 51.13 7.72
CA LEU A 874 21.83 52.01 8.50
C LEU A 874 22.10 53.35 7.79
N CYS A 875 22.40 53.33 6.50
CA CYS A 875 22.82 54.52 5.76
C CYS A 875 21.62 55.28 5.17
N ARG A 876 20.63 54.58 4.62
CA ARG A 876 19.47 55.22 3.96
C ARG A 876 18.37 55.61 4.94
N LEU A 877 17.90 54.67 5.77
CA LEU A 877 16.85 54.91 6.76
C LEU A 877 17.41 55.53 8.05
N GLY A 878 18.42 54.90 8.65
CA GLY A 878 19.04 55.34 9.90
C GLY A 878 19.91 56.58 9.76
N ARG A 879 20.40 56.89 8.55
CA ARG A 879 21.29 58.03 8.24
C ARG A 879 22.50 58.11 9.18
N MET A 880 23.09 56.96 9.50
CA MET A 880 24.23 56.80 10.42
C MET A 880 25.42 57.69 10.02
N LYS A 881 26.05 58.31 11.01
CA LYS A 881 27.21 59.21 10.89
C LYS A 881 28.36 58.79 11.81
N ALA A 882 29.52 59.39 11.58
CA ALA A 882 30.68 59.21 12.43
C ALA A 882 30.37 59.59 13.89
N GLY A 883 30.75 58.74 14.84
CA GLY A 883 30.51 58.92 16.27
C GLY A 883 29.12 58.49 16.76
N ASP A 884 28.21 58.09 15.87
CA ASP A 884 26.94 57.49 16.30
C ASP A 884 27.19 56.12 16.94
N ARG A 885 26.35 55.75 17.91
CA ARG A 885 26.35 54.40 18.51
C ARG A 885 25.35 53.51 17.81
N VAL A 886 25.78 52.33 17.35
CA VAL A 886 24.93 51.38 16.63
C VAL A 886 24.95 50.01 17.31
N LEU A 887 23.76 49.48 17.60
CA LEU A 887 23.58 48.10 18.07
C LEU A 887 23.28 47.18 16.88
N ILE A 888 24.15 46.20 16.66
CA ILE A 888 24.03 45.20 15.60
C ILE A 888 23.74 43.83 16.23
N HIS A 889 22.51 43.35 16.07
CA HIS A 889 22.13 42.03 16.57
C HIS A 889 22.62 40.89 15.69
N ALA A 890 22.93 39.75 16.31
CA ALA A 890 23.42 38.55 15.64
C ALA A 890 24.56 38.86 14.65
N ALA A 891 25.51 39.71 15.07
CA ALA A 891 26.43 40.42 14.18
C ALA A 891 27.41 39.50 13.42
N SER A 892 27.49 38.23 13.83
CA SER A 892 28.27 37.17 13.16
C SER A 892 27.58 36.54 11.95
N GLY A 893 26.33 36.93 11.64
CA GLY A 893 25.63 36.55 10.40
C GLY A 893 25.98 37.47 9.22
N GLY A 894 25.53 37.11 8.00
CA GLY A 894 25.88 37.84 6.76
C GLY A 894 25.54 39.34 6.80
N VAL A 895 24.28 39.68 7.10
CA VAL A 895 23.84 41.09 7.25
C VAL A 895 24.58 41.79 8.38
N GLY A 896 24.86 41.08 9.49
CA GLY A 896 25.59 41.60 10.63
C GLY A 896 27.02 42.01 10.29
N LEU A 897 27.74 41.17 9.55
CA LEU A 897 29.11 41.45 9.09
C LEU A 897 29.14 42.60 8.06
N ALA A 898 28.14 42.70 7.18
CA ALA A 898 28.01 43.83 6.28
C ALA A 898 27.73 45.13 7.04
N ALA A 899 26.85 45.09 8.06
CA ALA A 899 26.55 46.22 8.92
C ALA A 899 27.78 46.71 9.71
N ILE A 900 28.60 45.79 10.23
CA ILE A 900 29.86 46.12 10.91
C ILE A 900 30.79 46.89 9.96
N GLN A 901 31.01 46.39 8.75
CA GLN A 901 31.90 47.02 7.78
C GLN A 901 31.44 48.44 7.42
N LEU A 902 30.13 48.63 7.21
CA LEU A 902 29.56 49.95 6.93
C LEU A 902 29.68 50.90 8.14
N ALA A 903 29.45 50.41 9.35
CA ALA A 903 29.62 51.18 10.58
C ALA A 903 31.08 51.60 10.81
N GLN A 904 32.03 50.68 10.60
CA GLN A 904 33.47 50.97 10.67
C GLN A 904 33.89 51.99 9.60
N GLN A 905 33.40 51.86 8.37
CA GLN A 905 33.70 52.79 7.28
C GLN A 905 33.25 54.21 7.59
N VAL A 906 32.10 54.37 8.24
CA VAL A 906 31.55 55.67 8.65
C VAL A 906 32.18 56.18 9.96
N GLY A 907 32.78 55.30 10.77
CA GLY A 907 33.36 55.63 12.06
C GLY A 907 32.33 55.69 13.20
N ALA A 908 31.30 54.85 13.14
CA ALA A 908 30.33 54.65 14.23
C ALA A 908 30.89 53.72 15.31
N GLU A 909 30.49 53.92 16.56
CA GLU A 909 30.81 53.03 17.68
C GLU A 909 29.85 51.83 17.68
N ILE A 910 30.40 50.62 17.66
CA ILE A 910 29.65 49.38 17.42
C ILE A 910 29.44 48.62 18.73
N PHE A 911 28.18 48.32 19.01
CA PHE A 911 27.74 47.32 19.98
C PHE A 911 27.23 46.11 19.22
N ALA A 912 27.84 44.95 19.41
CA ALA A 912 27.49 43.73 18.68
C ALA A 912 27.00 42.64 19.62
N THR A 913 26.02 41.85 19.21
CA THR A 913 25.59 40.66 19.96
C THR A 913 25.84 39.36 19.19
N ALA A 914 26.25 38.30 19.89
CA ALA A 914 26.32 36.95 19.33
C ALA A 914 26.15 35.85 20.38
N GLY A 915 25.41 34.80 20.03
CA GLY A 915 24.96 33.80 21.01
C GLY A 915 25.98 32.73 21.42
N SER A 916 27.13 32.58 20.75
CA SER A 916 28.17 31.62 21.15
C SER A 916 29.50 32.31 21.48
N PRO A 917 30.27 31.82 22.46
CA PRO A 917 31.57 32.41 22.83
C PRO A 917 32.51 32.55 21.62
N ARG A 918 32.63 31.51 20.79
CA ARG A 918 33.44 31.54 19.57
C ARG A 918 33.03 32.63 18.57
N LYS A 919 31.72 32.88 18.41
CA LYS A 919 31.22 33.96 17.55
C LYS A 919 31.55 35.32 18.15
N ARG A 920 31.51 35.46 19.47
CA ARG A 920 31.91 36.68 20.16
C ARG A 920 33.42 36.96 20.03
N GLU A 921 34.26 35.95 20.22
CA GLU A 921 35.71 36.05 19.98
C GLU A 921 36.03 36.47 18.54
N TYR A 922 35.31 35.90 17.56
CA TYR A 922 35.46 36.31 16.17
C TYR A 922 35.11 37.78 15.95
N LEU A 923 33.99 38.26 16.51
CA LEU A 923 33.61 39.67 16.42
C LEU A 923 34.63 40.61 17.09
N GLN A 924 35.19 40.21 18.23
CA GLN A 924 36.28 40.94 18.89
C GLN A 924 37.53 41.01 17.99
N SER A 925 37.85 39.92 17.28
CA SER A 925 38.98 39.90 16.34
C SER A 925 38.82 40.86 15.15
N LEU A 926 37.58 41.29 14.85
CA LEU A 926 37.29 42.32 13.84
C LEU A 926 37.45 43.75 14.37
N GLY A 927 37.94 43.93 15.61
CA GLY A 927 38.18 45.23 16.23
C GLY A 927 36.94 45.84 16.86
N ILE A 928 35.93 45.04 17.21
CA ILE A 928 34.72 45.50 17.92
C ILE A 928 34.98 45.43 19.42
N GLU A 929 34.87 46.57 20.10
CA GLU A 929 35.13 46.67 21.55
C GLU A 929 33.99 46.05 22.38
N HIS A 930 32.74 46.36 22.03
CA HIS A 930 31.56 45.94 22.80
C HIS A 930 30.87 44.72 22.17
N VAL A 931 31.20 43.53 22.66
CA VAL A 931 30.62 42.26 22.17
C VAL A 931 29.88 41.52 23.27
N LEU A 932 28.56 41.41 23.11
CA LEU A 932 27.60 41.00 24.14
C LEU A 932 26.90 39.69 23.74
N ASP A 933 26.20 39.05 24.69
CA ASP A 933 25.43 37.83 24.41
C ASP A 933 24.09 38.16 23.72
N SER A 934 23.74 37.42 22.66
CA SER A 934 22.46 37.59 21.96
C SER A 934 21.35 36.67 22.49
N ARG A 935 21.64 35.82 23.48
CA ARG A 935 20.68 34.87 24.08
C ARG A 935 20.17 35.30 25.46
N SER A 936 20.59 36.45 25.95
CA SER A 936 20.11 37.04 27.20
C SER A 936 19.67 38.49 26.95
N LEU A 937 18.95 39.09 27.91
CA LEU A 937 18.58 40.50 27.88
C LEU A 937 19.66 41.40 28.50
N ASP A 938 20.73 40.84 29.05
CA ASP A 938 21.77 41.57 29.79
C ASP A 938 22.52 42.57 28.90
N PHE A 939 22.48 42.38 27.57
CA PHE A 939 23.06 43.35 26.63
C PHE A 939 22.41 44.73 26.79
N ALA A 940 21.14 44.81 27.19
CA ALA A 940 20.45 46.08 27.38
C ALA A 940 21.06 46.86 28.56
N GLU A 941 21.29 46.18 29.69
CA GLU A 941 21.91 46.78 30.88
C GLU A 941 23.39 47.11 30.66
N GLN A 942 24.08 46.35 29.81
CA GLN A 942 25.49 46.60 29.49
C GLN A 942 25.71 47.76 28.51
N ILE A 943 24.67 48.16 27.77
CA ILE A 943 24.71 49.28 26.81
C ILE A 943 24.25 50.60 27.45
N LEU A 944 23.26 50.53 28.34
CA LEU A 944 22.71 51.69 29.07
C LEU A 944 23.70 52.20 30.14
#